data_AF-A0A1F2RRF6-F1
#
_entry.id   AF-A0A1F2RRF6-F1
#
_cell.length_a   1.000
_cell.length_b   1.000
_cell.length_c   1.000
_cell.angle_alpha   90.00
_cell.angle_beta   90.00
_cell.angle_gamma   90.00
#
_symmetry.space_group_name_H-M   'P 1'
#
loop_
_entity.id
_entity.type
_entity.pdbx_description
1 polymer ?
#
loop_
_entity_poly.entity_id
_entity_poly.type
_entity_poly.pdbx_seq_one_letter_code
_entity_poly.pdbx_strand_id
1 'polypeptide(L)'
;MELGLIFGFSILGLMFSAYLIQNVMARDTGTEKMREISDAIKTGAEAFLRRQNRTIAYIAVALAALIYIMYAFVRAHNEHDPAGPAALALWTTISFLLGAACSVAAGYMGMWVAIRSNIRTASAAMKDMNSALQTALRAGAVSGFFVVALSLLGVAGLFVLVRSMGVTDDVTKIPLLIVGYGFGASLVALFAQLGGGIYTKAADVGADLVGKVEAGIPEDDPRNPAVIADLVGDNVGDCAGRGADLFESTAAENIGAMILAAALYRSNQAVFEQQSLTLVGILLFPLVARAFGIIASIVGIMSVKAKEEEDPMSALNRGYYITALLAMVGFYIASRWLLGPVYYFNFFICGVIGVLTSVAFVYITQYYTEYRYRPVKSIAEASQTGPATNIITGVAVGMESTGFPIIVTCLAIISSYYLGAGSGLENAGLFGTAVATMGMLGPCAFILAMDTFGPITDNAGGIVEMSQQPQHIREKTDRLDSVGNTTKALTKGYAVGSAGLAAFLLFGAYLDEVKNYMPEFSGNINLNKPEVFVGAMLGAVLVFLFSSLAIKAVGSAAYAIINNVRKQFKENPGIMKGTSKPNYGECVDIATKAALSKMVLPGLLVVGMTVGVGLVFKWLYNAMGQPEYGANGAEVVGGFLMVGTITGLLMALFLNNSGGAWDNAKKYIETGAYGGKKSDPHKAAVVGDTVGDPFKDTAGPSLHVLVKLLSTITLVMAPLFL
;
A
#
# COMPACT_ATOMS: atom_id res chain seq x y z
N MET A 1 14.86 17.82 21.38
CA MET A 1 15.24 18.44 20.08
C MET A 1 14.61 17.66 18.91
N GLU A 2 14.70 16.34 18.98
CA GLU A 2 14.16 15.29 18.10
C GLU A 2 12.69 15.51 17.75
N LEU A 3 11.82 15.64 18.75
CA LEU A 3 10.39 15.89 18.55
C LEU A 3 10.13 17.20 17.78
N GLY A 4 10.87 18.26 18.10
CA GLY A 4 10.75 19.55 17.40
C GLY A 4 11.11 19.43 15.91
N LEU A 5 12.12 18.63 15.58
CA LEU A 5 12.48 18.32 14.19
C LEU A 5 11.39 17.49 13.50
N ILE A 6 10.89 16.43 14.14
CA ILE A 6 9.83 15.58 13.59
C ILE A 6 8.58 16.42 13.28
N PHE A 7 8.11 17.21 14.25
CA PHE A 7 6.96 18.11 14.05
C PHE A 7 7.26 19.16 13.00
N GLY A 8 8.43 19.81 13.05
CA GLY A 8 8.82 20.84 12.11
C GLY A 8 8.86 20.35 10.66
N PHE A 9 9.49 19.21 10.39
CA PHE A 9 9.56 18.63 9.04
C PHE A 9 8.22 18.08 8.57
N SER A 10 7.41 17.52 9.46
CA SER A 10 6.05 17.08 9.11
C SER A 10 5.15 18.26 8.75
N ILE A 11 5.20 19.35 9.53
CA ILE A 11 4.48 20.59 9.22
C ILE A 11 4.99 21.19 7.91
N LEU A 12 6.31 21.19 7.68
CA LEU A 12 6.90 21.61 6.41
C LEU A 12 6.37 20.78 5.23
N GLY A 13 6.27 19.46 5.39
CA GLY A 13 5.65 18.56 4.42
C GLY A 13 4.21 18.95 4.10
N LEU A 14 3.39 19.22 5.13
CA LEU A 14 2.00 19.67 4.95
C LEU A 14 1.90 21.07 4.30
N MET A 15 2.78 22.01 4.67
CA MET A 15 2.85 23.32 4.04
C MET A 15 3.25 23.21 2.57
N PHE A 16 4.19 22.32 2.25
CA PHE A 16 4.58 22.04 0.88
C PHE A 16 3.44 21.39 0.09
N SER A 17 2.70 20.45 0.68
CA SER A 17 1.45 19.92 0.10
C SER A 17 0.44 21.03 -0.19
N ALA A 18 0.23 21.96 0.74
CA ALA A 18 -0.68 23.09 0.53
C ALA A 18 -0.20 24.02 -0.61
N TYR A 19 1.10 24.27 -0.70
CA TYR A 19 1.71 25.00 -1.82
C TYR A 19 1.48 24.27 -3.16
N LEU A 20 1.69 22.95 -3.22
CA LEU A 20 1.45 22.15 -4.42
C LEU A 20 -0.03 22.15 -4.81
N ILE A 21 -0.95 22.05 -3.85
CA ILE A 21 -2.40 22.20 -4.09
C ILE A 21 -2.68 23.55 -4.73
N GLN A 22 -2.20 24.65 -4.15
CA GLN A 22 -2.40 25.98 -4.74
C GLN A 22 -1.81 26.08 -6.15
N ASN A 23 -0.60 25.54 -6.37
CA ASN A 23 0.05 25.53 -7.67
C ASN A 23 -0.73 24.76 -8.74
N VAL A 24 -1.30 23.61 -8.37
CA VAL A 24 -2.09 22.78 -9.29
C VAL A 24 -3.46 23.41 -9.50
N MET A 25 -4.17 23.81 -8.44
CA MET A 25 -5.54 24.33 -8.53
C MET A 25 -5.63 25.64 -9.32
N ALA A 26 -4.55 26.43 -9.36
CA ALA A 26 -4.46 27.64 -10.19
C ALA A 26 -4.34 27.36 -11.71
N ARG A 27 -4.09 26.12 -12.13
CA ARG A 27 -4.01 25.74 -13.54
C ARG A 27 -5.40 25.67 -14.19
N ASP A 28 -5.42 25.91 -15.49
CA ASP A 28 -6.62 25.93 -16.33
C ASP A 28 -7.35 24.58 -16.35
N THR A 29 -8.69 24.63 -16.40
CA THR A 29 -9.57 23.45 -16.39
C THR A 29 -10.08 23.06 -17.79
N GLY A 30 -9.44 23.55 -18.85
CA GLY A 30 -9.75 23.19 -20.22
C GLY A 30 -11.13 23.67 -20.68
N THR A 31 -11.63 22.98 -21.71
CA THR A 31 -12.87 23.30 -22.41
C THR A 31 -14.11 22.97 -21.58
N GLU A 32 -15.28 23.50 -21.96
CA GLU A 32 -16.55 23.23 -21.29
C GLU A 32 -16.90 21.73 -21.27
N LYS A 33 -16.67 21.02 -22.39
CA LYS A 33 -16.88 19.56 -22.47
C LYS A 33 -16.00 18.80 -21.47
N MET A 34 -14.73 19.19 -21.34
CA MET A 34 -13.82 18.56 -20.38
C MET A 34 -14.34 18.74 -18.94
N ARG A 35 -14.91 19.91 -18.61
CA ARG A 35 -15.47 20.19 -17.29
C ARG A 35 -16.70 19.34 -17.00
N GLU A 36 -17.61 19.17 -17.97
CA GLU A 36 -18.78 18.31 -17.82
C GLU A 36 -18.39 16.87 -17.44
N ILE A 37 -17.40 16.31 -18.12
CA ILE A 37 -16.90 14.94 -17.84
C ILE A 37 -16.22 14.87 -16.47
N SER A 38 -15.34 15.84 -16.17
CA SER A 38 -14.63 15.89 -14.88
C SER A 38 -15.59 16.02 -13.70
N ASP A 39 -16.66 16.82 -13.84
CA ASP A 39 -17.67 16.99 -12.79
C ASP A 39 -18.49 15.70 -12.57
N ALA A 40 -18.74 14.91 -13.62
CA ALA A 40 -19.36 13.60 -13.50
C ALA A 40 -18.48 12.61 -12.73
N ILE A 41 -17.18 12.53 -13.07
CA ILE A 41 -16.19 11.70 -12.36
C ILE A 41 -16.11 12.12 -10.89
N LYS A 42 -15.98 13.42 -10.64
CA LYS A 42 -15.91 13.99 -9.29
C LYS A 42 -17.14 13.62 -8.45
N THR A 43 -18.33 13.74 -9.02
CA THR A 43 -19.58 13.42 -8.33
C THR A 43 -19.65 11.94 -7.95
N GLY A 44 -19.27 11.04 -8.88
CA GLY A 44 -19.21 9.61 -8.63
C GLY A 44 -18.21 9.23 -7.54
N ALA A 45 -17.00 9.78 -7.61
CA ALA A 45 -15.92 9.51 -6.65
C ALA A 45 -16.26 10.00 -5.24
N GLU A 46 -16.77 11.24 -5.10
CA GLU A 46 -17.17 11.80 -3.81
C GLU A 46 -18.36 11.03 -3.20
N ALA A 47 -19.30 10.54 -4.01
CA ALA A 47 -20.42 9.73 -3.56
C ALA A 47 -19.98 8.34 -3.06
N PHE A 48 -19.09 7.67 -3.81
CA PHE A 48 -18.54 6.37 -3.42
C PHE A 48 -17.76 6.47 -2.11
N LEU A 49 -16.79 7.38 -2.01
CA LEU A 49 -15.99 7.52 -0.78
C LEU A 49 -16.84 7.86 0.43
N ARG A 50 -17.87 8.70 0.29
CA ARG A 50 -18.76 9.01 1.41
C ARG A 50 -19.47 7.75 1.92
N ARG A 51 -19.91 6.87 1.03
CA ARG A 51 -20.54 5.59 1.40
C ARG A 51 -19.52 4.61 1.99
N GLN A 52 -18.34 4.47 1.37
CA GLN A 52 -17.26 3.59 1.85
C GLN A 52 -16.78 4.00 3.23
N ASN A 53 -16.44 5.27 3.43
CA ASN A 53 -15.93 5.78 4.70
C ASN A 53 -16.96 5.66 5.82
N ARG A 54 -18.26 5.82 5.52
CA ARG A 54 -19.33 5.59 6.50
C ARG A 54 -19.39 4.13 6.94
N THR A 55 -19.30 3.19 6.01
CA THR A 55 -19.26 1.74 6.32
C THR A 55 -18.03 1.40 7.15
N ILE A 56 -16.84 1.88 6.74
CA ILE A 56 -15.59 1.67 7.45
C ILE A 56 -15.67 2.27 8.87
N ALA A 57 -16.24 3.46 9.04
CA ALA A 57 -16.40 4.08 10.35
C ALA A 57 -17.27 3.23 11.28
N TYR A 58 -18.36 2.63 10.78
CA TYR A 58 -19.18 1.72 11.58
C TYR A 58 -18.42 0.48 12.03
N ILE A 59 -17.64 -0.14 11.13
CA ILE A 59 -16.80 -1.30 11.45
C ILE A 59 -15.72 -0.91 12.46
N ALA A 60 -15.06 0.24 12.27
CA ALA A 60 -14.01 0.73 13.15
C ALA A 60 -14.55 1.02 14.56
N VAL A 61 -15.71 1.66 14.70
CA VAL A 61 -16.32 1.92 16.01
C VAL A 61 -16.73 0.61 16.71
N ALA A 62 -17.30 -0.34 15.98
CA ALA A 62 -17.64 -1.65 16.53
C ALA A 62 -16.39 -2.40 17.02
N LEU A 63 -15.31 -2.38 16.23
CA LEU A 63 -14.05 -3.02 16.60
C LEU A 63 -13.34 -2.29 17.75
N ALA A 64 -13.40 -0.96 17.79
CA ALA A 64 -12.88 -0.16 18.90
C ALA A 64 -13.58 -0.50 20.22
N ALA A 65 -14.89 -0.65 20.20
CA ALA A 65 -15.66 -1.12 21.36
C ALA A 65 -15.23 -2.54 21.77
N LEU A 66 -15.03 -3.44 20.80
CA LEU A 66 -14.53 -4.79 21.08
C LEU A 66 -13.12 -4.77 21.71
N ILE A 67 -12.17 -4.02 21.14
CA ILE A 67 -10.81 -3.88 21.67
C ILE A 67 -10.87 -3.36 23.12
N TYR A 68 -11.64 -2.31 23.38
CA TYR A 68 -11.80 -1.76 24.72
C TYR A 68 -12.35 -2.80 25.69
N ILE A 69 -13.43 -3.51 25.32
CA ILE A 69 -14.04 -4.53 26.18
C ILE A 69 -13.05 -5.67 26.47
N MET A 70 -12.35 -6.13 25.45
CA MET A 70 -11.38 -7.22 25.58
C MET A 70 -10.23 -6.84 26.54
N TYR A 71 -9.71 -5.62 26.42
CA TYR A 71 -8.61 -5.15 27.26
C TYR A 71 -9.04 -4.74 28.67
N ALA A 72 -10.20 -4.11 28.83
CA ALA A 72 -10.65 -3.59 30.11
C ALA A 72 -11.31 -4.65 31.00
N PHE A 73 -12.00 -5.63 30.42
CA PHE A 73 -12.86 -6.56 31.19
C PHE A 73 -12.53 -8.04 31.00
N VAL A 74 -12.05 -8.45 29.82
CA VAL A 74 -11.81 -9.88 29.53
C VAL A 74 -10.39 -10.30 29.90
N ARG A 75 -9.42 -9.41 29.67
CA ARG A 75 -8.02 -9.67 29.94
C ARG A 75 -7.70 -9.50 31.43
N ALA A 76 -7.01 -10.48 32.01
CA ALA A 76 -6.43 -10.35 33.34
C ALA A 76 -5.21 -9.42 33.31
N HIS A 77 -5.10 -8.55 34.32
CA HIS A 77 -3.94 -7.66 34.49
C HIS A 77 -2.65 -8.47 34.69
N ASN A 78 -1.57 -8.05 34.05
CA ASN A 78 -0.23 -8.62 34.22
C ASN A 78 0.73 -7.53 34.74
N GLU A 79 1.64 -7.88 35.64
CA GLU A 79 2.65 -6.94 36.18
C GLU A 79 3.55 -6.30 35.10
N HIS A 80 3.66 -6.97 33.95
CA HIS A 80 4.43 -6.48 32.82
C HIS A 80 3.68 -5.43 31.98
N ASP A 81 2.40 -5.20 32.27
CA ASP A 81 1.58 -4.21 31.58
C ASP A 81 2.23 -2.82 31.60
N PRO A 82 2.10 -2.06 30.50
CA PRO A 82 2.65 -0.70 30.43
C PRO A 82 1.86 0.29 31.31
N ALA A 83 0.59 0.01 31.59
CA ALA A 83 -0.30 0.82 32.41
C ALA A 83 -1.42 -0.06 32.96
N GLY A 84 -2.17 0.44 33.94
CA GLY A 84 -3.33 -0.28 34.48
C GLY A 84 -4.39 -0.63 33.41
N PRO A 85 -5.25 -1.64 33.64
CA PRO A 85 -6.09 -2.24 32.59
C PRO A 85 -6.97 -1.22 31.84
N ALA A 86 -7.59 -0.30 32.58
CA ALA A 86 -8.43 0.75 31.99
C ALA A 86 -7.62 1.74 31.14
N ALA A 87 -6.42 2.11 31.58
CA ALA A 87 -5.56 3.02 30.83
C ALA A 87 -5.03 2.37 29.56
N LEU A 88 -4.54 1.13 29.65
CA LEU A 88 -4.09 0.35 28.48
C LEU A 88 -5.23 0.18 27.46
N ALA A 89 -6.42 -0.23 27.91
CA ALA A 89 -7.60 -0.35 27.05
C ALA A 89 -7.94 0.97 26.36
N LEU A 90 -7.94 2.07 27.12
CA LEU A 90 -8.26 3.40 26.60
C LEU A 90 -7.25 3.87 25.56
N TRP A 91 -5.95 3.78 25.85
CA TRP A 91 -4.90 4.26 24.96
C TRP A 91 -4.77 3.44 23.68
N THR A 92 -4.89 2.12 23.76
CA THR A 92 -4.91 1.26 22.58
C THR A 92 -6.12 1.58 21.70
N THR A 93 -7.30 1.74 22.29
CA THR A 93 -8.55 2.06 21.54
C THR A 93 -8.54 3.46 20.94
N ILE A 94 -8.09 4.48 21.68
CA ILE A 94 -7.95 5.86 21.15
C ILE A 94 -6.94 5.88 20.02
N SER A 95 -5.79 5.22 20.19
CA SER A 95 -4.76 5.13 19.15
C SER A 95 -5.33 4.46 17.90
N PHE A 96 -6.09 3.38 18.05
CA PHE A 96 -6.80 2.70 16.96
C PHE A 96 -7.77 3.63 16.22
N LEU A 97 -8.63 4.36 16.93
CA LEU A 97 -9.57 5.29 16.30
C LEU A 97 -8.85 6.43 15.58
N LEU A 98 -7.77 6.95 16.16
CA LEU A 98 -6.96 8.01 15.54
C LEU A 98 -6.24 7.49 14.28
N GLY A 99 -5.67 6.29 14.33
CA GLY A 99 -5.05 5.63 13.18
C GLY A 99 -6.04 5.41 12.04
N ALA A 100 -7.25 4.92 12.37
CA ALA A 100 -8.33 4.77 11.40
C ALA A 100 -8.75 6.12 10.79
N ALA A 101 -8.92 7.16 11.61
CA ALA A 101 -9.29 8.50 11.14
C ALA A 101 -8.22 9.12 10.24
N CYS A 102 -6.93 9.00 10.60
CA CYS A 102 -5.83 9.46 9.77
C CYS A 102 -5.71 8.68 8.46
N SER A 103 -5.96 7.36 8.47
CA SER A 103 -5.96 6.54 7.24
C SER A 103 -7.09 6.95 6.28
N VAL A 104 -8.30 7.20 6.81
CA VAL A 104 -9.41 7.76 6.02
C VAL A 104 -9.04 9.14 5.46
N ALA A 105 -8.43 10.01 6.26
CA ALA A 105 -8.00 11.32 5.81
C ALA A 105 -6.93 11.25 4.72
N ALA A 106 -5.97 10.32 4.84
CA ALA A 106 -4.92 10.08 3.84
C ALA A 106 -5.51 9.64 2.49
N GLY A 107 -6.39 8.63 2.50
CA GLY A 107 -7.07 8.18 1.28
C GLY A 107 -7.98 9.26 0.67
N TYR A 108 -8.72 9.99 1.50
CA TYR A 108 -9.58 11.09 1.05
C TYR A 108 -8.79 12.22 0.39
N MET A 109 -7.66 12.62 0.97
CA MET A 109 -6.82 13.68 0.41
C MET A 109 -6.25 13.28 -0.94
N GLY A 110 -5.76 12.05 -1.08
CA GLY A 110 -5.24 11.52 -2.35
C GLY A 110 -6.29 11.61 -3.46
N MET A 111 -7.49 11.10 -3.22
CA MET A 111 -8.60 11.19 -4.18
C MET A 111 -9.03 12.64 -4.43
N TRP A 112 -9.15 13.47 -3.38
CA TRP A 112 -9.62 14.85 -3.49
C TRP A 112 -8.76 15.68 -4.44
N VAL A 113 -7.43 15.49 -4.38
CA VAL A 113 -6.48 16.13 -5.29
C VAL A 113 -6.59 15.51 -6.68
N ALA A 114 -6.58 14.18 -6.79
CA ALA A 114 -6.59 13.46 -8.07
C ALA A 114 -7.77 13.87 -8.97
N ILE A 115 -9.00 13.85 -8.44
CA ILE A 115 -10.23 14.21 -9.19
C ILE A 115 -10.29 15.68 -9.61
N ARG A 116 -9.48 16.55 -8.98
CA ARG A 116 -9.37 17.96 -9.35
C ARG A 116 -8.17 18.22 -10.26
N SER A 117 -7.16 17.36 -10.26
CA SER A 117 -5.96 17.50 -11.07
C SER A 117 -6.02 16.79 -12.43
N ASN A 118 -6.87 15.77 -12.60
CA ASN A 118 -7.03 15.05 -13.86
C ASN A 118 -7.35 15.98 -15.05
N ILE A 119 -8.37 16.84 -14.94
CA ILE A 119 -8.75 17.81 -15.96
C ILE A 119 -7.66 18.85 -16.23
N ARG A 120 -6.90 19.22 -15.20
CA ARG A 120 -5.78 20.17 -15.32
C ARG A 120 -4.59 19.55 -16.02
N THR A 121 -4.38 18.25 -15.82
CA THR A 121 -3.37 17.46 -16.54
C THR A 121 -3.78 17.32 -18.00
N ALA A 122 -5.06 17.03 -18.28
CA ALA A 122 -5.60 17.01 -19.63
C ALA A 122 -5.46 18.38 -20.33
N SER A 123 -5.78 19.48 -19.64
CA SER A 123 -5.59 20.84 -20.18
C SER A 123 -4.12 21.17 -20.41
N ALA A 124 -3.24 20.77 -19.49
CA ALA A 124 -1.79 20.97 -19.64
C ALA A 124 -1.21 20.18 -20.82
N ALA A 125 -1.74 18.99 -21.13
CA ALA A 125 -1.33 18.19 -22.28
C ALA A 125 -1.63 18.88 -23.62
N MET A 126 -2.62 19.77 -23.67
CA MET A 126 -2.89 20.63 -24.83
C MET A 126 -1.77 21.65 -25.11
N LYS A 127 -0.93 21.95 -24.10
CA LYS A 127 0.20 22.87 -24.23
C LYS A 127 1.48 22.10 -24.57
N ASP A 128 1.95 21.29 -23.64
CA ASP A 128 3.23 20.58 -23.75
C ASP A 128 3.31 19.41 -22.76
N MET A 129 4.17 18.43 -23.06
CA MET A 129 4.36 17.20 -22.28
C MET A 129 4.87 17.49 -20.86
N ASN A 130 5.79 18.45 -20.71
CA ASN A 130 6.40 18.75 -19.42
C ASN A 130 5.40 19.38 -18.45
N SER A 131 4.54 20.27 -18.93
CA SER A 131 3.47 20.88 -18.15
C SER A 131 2.47 19.83 -17.66
N ALA A 132 2.09 18.87 -18.51
CA ALA A 132 1.23 17.75 -18.13
C ALA A 132 1.89 16.85 -17.08
N LEU A 133 3.12 16.40 -17.33
CA LEU A 133 3.93 15.62 -16.39
C LEU A 133 4.05 16.30 -15.02
N GLN A 134 4.41 17.59 -15.00
CA GLN A 134 4.54 18.33 -13.75
C GLN A 134 3.21 18.57 -13.05
N THR A 135 2.09 18.68 -13.79
CA THR A 135 0.75 18.80 -13.17
C THR A 135 0.42 17.53 -12.42
N ALA A 136 0.52 16.39 -13.11
CA ALA A 136 0.17 15.09 -12.54
C ALA A 136 1.10 14.70 -11.39
N LEU A 137 2.42 14.86 -11.56
CA LEU A 137 3.39 14.50 -10.51
C LEU A 137 3.24 15.37 -9.26
N ARG A 138 3.07 16.69 -9.42
CA ARG A 138 2.90 17.60 -8.27
C ARG A 138 1.58 17.36 -7.56
N ALA A 139 0.53 17.03 -8.30
CA ALA A 139 -0.74 16.63 -7.71
C ALA A 139 -0.59 15.32 -6.92
N GLY A 140 0.07 14.30 -7.50
CA GLY A 140 0.36 13.06 -6.79
C GLY A 140 1.22 13.25 -5.54
N ALA A 141 2.21 14.14 -5.60
CA ALA A 141 3.08 14.45 -4.48
C ALA A 141 2.33 15.01 -3.26
N VAL A 142 1.20 15.70 -3.45
CA VAL A 142 0.35 16.15 -2.33
C VAL A 142 -0.05 14.97 -1.44
N SER A 143 -0.50 13.88 -2.06
CA SER A 143 -0.87 12.63 -1.37
C SER A 143 0.34 12.07 -0.61
N GLY A 144 1.49 11.97 -1.28
CA GLY A 144 2.72 11.43 -0.69
C GLY A 144 3.20 12.16 0.57
N PHE A 145 3.28 13.49 0.51
CA PHE A 145 3.68 14.30 1.66
C PHE A 145 2.63 14.28 2.78
N PHE A 146 1.35 14.29 2.43
CA PHE A 146 0.26 14.24 3.41
C PHE A 146 0.27 12.93 4.18
N VAL A 147 0.43 11.80 3.48
CA VAL A 147 0.55 10.46 4.06
C VAL A 147 1.72 10.38 5.05
N VAL A 148 2.93 10.73 4.61
CA VAL A 148 4.14 10.61 5.46
C VAL A 148 4.06 11.58 6.64
N ALA A 149 3.60 12.81 6.43
CA ALA A 149 3.48 13.80 7.49
C ALA A 149 2.40 13.40 8.52
N LEU A 150 1.23 12.92 8.11
CA LEU A 150 0.20 12.46 9.04
C LEU A 150 0.67 11.28 9.89
N SER A 151 1.42 10.35 9.28
CA SER A 151 1.99 9.21 10.00
C SER A 151 2.97 9.65 11.09
N LEU A 152 3.89 10.55 10.75
CA LEU A 152 4.84 11.12 11.72
C LEU A 152 4.14 11.93 12.81
N LEU A 153 3.19 12.80 12.45
CA LEU A 153 2.44 13.61 13.39
C LEU A 153 1.58 12.77 14.33
N GLY A 154 0.93 11.72 13.81
CA GLY A 154 0.10 10.82 14.61
C GLY A 154 0.91 10.03 15.62
N VAL A 155 1.99 9.37 15.18
CA VAL A 155 2.85 8.57 16.07
C VAL A 155 3.58 9.46 17.08
N ALA A 156 4.22 10.55 16.64
CA ALA A 156 4.93 11.46 17.54
C ALA A 156 3.98 12.23 18.47
N GLY A 157 2.80 12.62 17.97
CA GLY A 157 1.76 13.28 18.76
C GLY A 157 1.23 12.40 19.87
N LEU A 158 0.87 11.14 19.55
CA LEU A 158 0.46 10.16 20.56
C LEU A 158 1.57 9.90 21.57
N PHE A 159 2.82 9.72 21.11
CA PHE A 159 3.96 9.54 21.99
C PHE A 159 4.12 10.67 23.01
N VAL A 160 4.06 11.93 22.54
CA VAL A 160 4.16 13.11 23.42
C VAL A 160 3.00 13.19 24.39
N LEU A 161 1.79 12.93 23.92
CA LEU A 161 0.57 13.03 24.72
C LEU A 161 0.58 11.99 25.86
N VAL A 162 0.84 10.71 25.55
CA VAL A 162 0.97 9.63 26.55
C VAL A 162 2.07 9.95 27.57
N ARG A 163 3.22 10.43 27.11
CA ARG A 163 4.33 10.83 27.98
C ARG A 163 3.96 11.99 28.90
N SER A 164 3.34 13.03 28.35
CA SER A 164 2.98 14.25 29.10
C SER A 164 1.90 14.03 30.15
N MET A 165 1.02 13.05 29.91
CA MET A 165 -0.04 12.66 30.84
C MET A 165 0.43 11.68 31.92
N GLY A 166 1.71 11.26 31.90
CA GLY A 166 2.26 10.36 32.92
C GLY A 166 1.56 9.00 32.97
N VAL A 167 1.12 8.49 31.82
CA VAL A 167 0.36 7.23 31.72
C VAL A 167 1.20 6.02 32.15
N THR A 168 2.50 6.09 31.90
CA THR A 168 3.50 5.09 32.29
C THR A 168 4.79 5.80 32.70
N ASP A 169 5.43 5.28 33.73
CA ASP A 169 6.76 5.74 34.16
C ASP A 169 7.86 5.23 33.23
N ASP A 170 7.62 4.10 32.56
CA ASP A 170 8.57 3.48 31.63
C ASP A 170 8.32 3.97 30.19
N VAL A 171 9.11 4.97 29.79
CA VAL A 171 9.06 5.56 28.45
C VAL A 171 9.31 4.52 27.34
N THR A 172 10.03 3.42 27.64
CA THR A 172 10.29 2.35 26.65
C THR A 172 9.03 1.59 26.26
N LYS A 173 7.98 1.62 27.10
CA LYS A 173 6.71 0.94 26.87
C LYS A 173 5.66 1.77 26.15
N ILE A 174 5.88 3.07 25.93
CA ILE A 174 4.94 3.95 25.22
C ILE A 174 4.55 3.41 23.82
N PRO A 175 5.48 2.86 23.00
CA PRO A 175 5.11 2.29 21.70
C PRO A 175 4.02 1.21 21.77
N LEU A 176 3.99 0.43 22.86
CA LEU A 176 2.98 -0.61 23.10
C LEU A 176 1.59 -0.03 23.42
N LEU A 177 1.53 1.16 24.02
CA LEU A 177 0.27 1.88 24.28
C LEU A 177 -0.34 2.49 23.02
N ILE A 178 0.50 2.81 22.02
CA ILE A 178 0.09 3.49 20.79
C ILE A 178 -0.01 2.54 19.59
N VAL A 179 0.29 1.26 19.78
CA VAL A 179 0.28 0.23 18.72
C VAL A 179 -1.07 0.07 18.03
N GLY A 180 -2.15 0.42 18.72
CA GLY A 180 -3.48 0.53 18.13
C GLY A 180 -3.51 1.43 16.89
N TYR A 181 -2.68 2.47 16.80
CA TYR A 181 -2.62 3.38 15.65
C TYR A 181 -2.30 2.66 14.34
N GLY A 182 -1.31 1.75 14.36
CA GLY A 182 -0.99 0.91 13.21
C GLY A 182 -2.18 0.01 12.84
N PHE A 183 -2.78 -0.67 13.81
CA PHE A 183 -3.92 -1.55 13.55
C PHE A 183 -5.15 -0.83 12.99
N GLY A 184 -5.49 0.35 13.52
CA GLY A 184 -6.58 1.17 12.99
C GLY A 184 -6.31 1.60 11.55
N ALA A 185 -5.06 1.98 11.25
CA ALA A 185 -4.65 2.29 9.88
C ALA A 185 -4.78 1.08 8.95
N SER A 186 -4.35 -0.12 9.40
CA SER A 186 -4.41 -1.38 8.65
C SER A 186 -5.81 -1.83 8.33
N LEU A 187 -6.73 -1.68 9.27
CA LEU A 187 -8.13 -2.03 9.05
C LEU A 187 -8.75 -1.16 7.94
N VAL A 188 -8.55 0.15 8.01
CA VAL A 188 -9.07 1.09 7.02
C VAL A 188 -8.43 0.83 5.66
N ALA A 189 -7.11 0.66 5.61
CA ALA A 189 -6.39 0.37 4.37
C ALA A 189 -6.92 -0.89 3.68
N LEU A 190 -7.20 -1.96 4.43
CA LEU A 190 -7.71 -3.20 3.85
C LEU A 190 -9.06 -2.98 3.17
N PHE A 191 -10.01 -2.33 3.85
CA PHE A 191 -11.33 -2.08 3.27
C PHE A 191 -11.31 -1.02 2.16
N ALA A 192 -10.43 -0.02 2.27
CA ALA A 192 -10.25 0.99 1.24
C ALA A 192 -9.71 0.35 -0.05
N GLN A 193 -8.62 -0.43 0.06
CA GLN A 193 -7.99 -1.10 -1.07
C GLN A 193 -8.89 -2.17 -1.69
N LEU A 194 -9.52 -3.02 -0.88
CA LEU A 194 -10.39 -4.08 -1.37
C LEU A 194 -11.69 -3.52 -1.97
N GLY A 195 -12.35 -2.58 -1.27
CA GLY A 195 -13.58 -1.97 -1.75
C GLY A 195 -13.37 -1.14 -3.00
N GLY A 196 -12.31 -0.32 -3.02
CA GLY A 196 -11.92 0.47 -4.19
C GLY A 196 -11.53 -0.43 -5.36
N GLY A 197 -10.72 -1.47 -5.11
CA GLY A 197 -10.31 -2.47 -6.11
C GLY A 197 -11.48 -3.22 -6.76
N ILE A 198 -12.44 -3.69 -5.95
CA ILE A 198 -13.65 -4.34 -6.48
C ILE A 198 -14.45 -3.35 -7.34
N TYR A 199 -14.56 -2.09 -6.93
CA TYR A 199 -15.28 -1.08 -7.68
C TYR A 199 -14.62 -0.81 -9.05
N THR A 200 -13.32 -0.46 -9.06
CA THR A 200 -12.60 -0.10 -10.29
C THR A 200 -12.56 -1.26 -11.27
N LYS A 201 -12.12 -2.44 -10.85
CA LYS A 201 -11.95 -3.56 -11.78
C LYS A 201 -13.27 -4.15 -12.26
N ALA A 202 -14.36 -4.01 -11.49
CA ALA A 202 -15.67 -4.38 -12.02
C ALA A 202 -16.09 -3.45 -13.16
N ALA A 203 -15.83 -2.15 -13.02
CA ALA A 203 -16.17 -1.15 -14.02
C ALA A 203 -15.28 -1.27 -15.26
N ASP A 204 -13.97 -1.38 -15.07
CA ASP A 204 -12.93 -1.57 -16.10
C ASP A 204 -13.24 -2.79 -16.99
N VAL A 205 -13.31 -4.00 -16.39
CA VAL A 205 -13.65 -5.23 -17.13
C VAL A 205 -15.00 -5.13 -17.83
N GLY A 206 -15.98 -4.45 -17.21
CA GLY A 206 -17.29 -4.23 -17.81
C GLY A 206 -17.26 -3.28 -19.01
N ALA A 207 -16.49 -2.20 -18.92
CA ALA A 207 -16.31 -1.22 -19.97
C ALA A 207 -15.53 -1.82 -21.14
N ASP A 208 -14.43 -2.49 -20.87
CA ASP A 208 -13.51 -3.01 -21.87
C ASP A 208 -14.08 -4.19 -22.64
N LEU A 209 -14.69 -5.15 -21.95
CA LEU A 209 -15.21 -6.35 -22.61
C LEU A 209 -16.38 -6.01 -23.53
N VAL A 210 -17.33 -5.19 -23.07
CA VAL A 210 -18.48 -4.83 -23.92
C VAL A 210 -18.11 -3.76 -24.95
N GLY A 211 -17.27 -2.79 -24.58
CA GLY A 211 -16.84 -1.71 -25.48
C GLY A 211 -15.86 -2.20 -26.56
N LYS A 212 -14.68 -2.68 -26.15
CA LYS A 212 -13.60 -3.02 -27.08
C LYS A 212 -13.84 -4.35 -27.80
N VAL A 213 -14.27 -5.38 -27.08
CA VAL A 213 -14.37 -6.75 -27.64
C VAL A 213 -15.70 -6.99 -28.36
N GLU A 214 -16.83 -6.63 -27.75
CA GLU A 214 -18.16 -6.87 -28.32
C GLU A 214 -18.60 -5.80 -29.31
N ALA A 215 -18.50 -4.52 -28.93
CA ALA A 215 -19.00 -3.40 -29.73
C ALA A 215 -17.95 -2.81 -30.69
N GLY A 216 -16.66 -3.07 -30.46
CA GLY A 216 -15.56 -2.57 -31.30
C GLY A 216 -15.36 -1.05 -31.25
N ILE A 217 -15.82 -0.39 -30.18
CA ILE A 217 -15.63 1.05 -29.95
C ILE A 217 -14.28 1.31 -29.25
N PRO A 218 -13.72 2.54 -29.36
CA PRO A 218 -12.51 2.94 -28.64
C PRO A 218 -12.60 2.75 -27.13
N GLU A 219 -11.43 2.68 -26.48
CA GLU A 219 -11.25 2.85 -25.04
C GLU A 219 -11.81 4.22 -24.61
N ASP A 220 -12.40 4.31 -23.41
CA ASP A 220 -12.98 5.55 -22.87
C ASP A 220 -14.05 6.23 -23.75
N ASP A 221 -14.67 5.51 -24.68
CA ASP A 221 -15.64 6.11 -25.59
C ASP A 221 -16.88 6.61 -24.82
N PRO A 222 -17.33 7.86 -25.04
CA PRO A 222 -18.44 8.43 -24.28
C PRO A 222 -19.76 7.69 -24.49
N ARG A 223 -19.90 6.84 -25.51
CA ARG A 223 -21.07 6.00 -25.72
C ARG A 223 -21.16 4.87 -24.70
N ASN A 224 -20.05 4.47 -24.08
CA ASN A 224 -20.02 3.36 -23.14
C ASN A 224 -20.47 3.81 -21.73
N PRO A 225 -21.59 3.29 -21.18
CA PRO A 225 -22.11 3.67 -19.87
C PRO A 225 -21.17 3.36 -18.70
N ALA A 226 -20.22 2.43 -18.86
CA ALA A 226 -19.32 2.05 -17.78
C ALA A 226 -18.10 2.97 -17.62
N VAL A 227 -17.78 3.81 -18.61
CA VAL A 227 -16.53 4.61 -18.62
C VAL A 227 -16.47 5.60 -17.45
N ILE A 228 -17.58 6.27 -17.09
CA ILE A 228 -17.57 7.12 -15.88
C ILE A 228 -17.33 6.31 -14.62
N ALA A 229 -17.88 5.09 -14.52
CA ALA A 229 -17.62 4.23 -13.37
C ALA A 229 -16.16 3.77 -13.33
N ASP A 230 -15.56 3.52 -14.49
CA ASP A 230 -14.15 3.15 -14.62
C ASP A 230 -13.22 4.29 -14.17
N LEU A 231 -13.40 5.48 -14.72
CA LEU A 231 -12.63 6.67 -14.35
C LEU A 231 -12.84 7.08 -12.88
N VAL A 232 -14.05 6.88 -12.32
CA VAL A 232 -14.28 7.01 -10.87
C VAL A 232 -13.44 5.98 -10.10
N GLY A 233 -13.37 4.77 -10.63
CA GLY A 233 -12.60 3.64 -10.12
C GLY A 233 -11.14 3.97 -9.87
N ASP A 234 -10.46 4.57 -10.84
CA ASP A 234 -9.03 4.95 -10.70
C ASP A 234 -8.80 5.89 -9.51
N ASN A 235 -9.77 6.74 -9.20
CA ASN A 235 -9.66 7.67 -8.08
C ASN A 235 -9.97 7.00 -6.74
N VAL A 236 -10.95 6.09 -6.68
CA VAL A 236 -11.38 5.48 -5.41
C VAL A 236 -10.58 4.22 -5.05
N GLY A 237 -10.07 3.49 -6.04
CA GLY A 237 -9.18 2.36 -5.87
C GLY A 237 -7.72 2.80 -5.88
N ASP A 238 -7.25 3.26 -7.03
CA ASP A 238 -5.82 3.49 -7.27
C ASP A 238 -5.26 4.76 -6.61
N CYS A 239 -6.11 5.71 -6.18
CA CYS A 239 -5.66 6.85 -5.36
C CYS A 239 -6.01 6.69 -3.88
N ALA A 240 -7.30 6.58 -3.54
CA ALA A 240 -7.71 6.54 -2.13
C ALA A 240 -7.23 5.28 -1.40
N GLY A 241 -7.37 4.10 -2.02
CA GLY A 241 -6.89 2.84 -1.47
C GLY A 241 -5.38 2.88 -1.21
N ARG A 242 -4.61 3.39 -2.18
CA ARG A 242 -3.15 3.53 -2.10
C ARG A 242 -2.68 4.51 -1.04
N GLY A 243 -3.34 5.66 -0.92
CA GLY A 243 -3.06 6.61 0.14
C GLY A 243 -3.23 5.99 1.53
N ALA A 244 -4.29 5.20 1.73
CA ALA A 244 -4.55 4.50 2.99
C ALA A 244 -3.54 3.36 3.25
N ASP A 245 -3.21 2.56 2.24
CA ASP A 245 -2.25 1.45 2.30
C ASP A 245 -0.82 1.91 2.66
N LEU A 246 -0.32 2.95 2.02
CA LEU A 246 1.03 3.42 2.31
C LEU A 246 1.08 4.21 3.62
N PHE A 247 0.00 4.90 4.00
CA PHE A 247 -0.13 5.47 5.35
C PHE A 247 -0.02 4.41 6.43
N GLU A 248 -0.77 3.31 6.27
CA GLU A 248 -0.70 2.15 7.15
C GLU A 248 0.72 1.59 7.26
N SER A 249 1.40 1.38 6.14
CA SER A 249 2.78 0.90 6.09
C SER A 249 3.69 1.82 6.91
N THR A 250 3.60 3.12 6.68
CA THR A 250 4.46 4.06 7.39
C THR A 250 4.18 4.07 8.90
N ALA A 251 2.91 3.98 9.30
CA ALA A 251 2.48 4.05 10.70
C ALA A 251 2.88 2.80 11.50
N ALA A 252 2.54 1.61 10.99
CA ALA A 252 2.84 0.34 11.65
C ALA A 252 4.35 0.13 11.80
N GLU A 253 5.11 0.44 10.75
CA GLU A 253 6.55 0.24 10.76
C GLU A 253 7.30 1.25 11.63
N ASN A 254 6.81 2.50 11.72
CA ASN A 254 7.35 3.46 12.68
C ASN A 254 7.22 2.92 14.10
N ILE A 255 6.04 2.41 14.48
CA ILE A 255 5.78 1.87 15.81
C ILE A 255 6.60 0.60 16.06
N GLY A 256 6.63 -0.34 15.11
CA GLY A 256 7.43 -1.56 15.22
C GLY A 256 8.92 -1.26 15.38
N ALA A 257 9.45 -0.29 14.64
CA ALA A 257 10.83 0.15 14.78
C ALA A 257 11.09 0.81 16.15
N MET A 258 10.12 1.56 16.70
CA MET A 258 10.21 2.10 18.07
C MET A 258 10.22 0.98 19.12
N ILE A 259 9.44 -0.10 18.95
CA ILE A 259 9.45 -1.25 19.86
C ILE A 259 10.82 -1.93 19.86
N LEU A 260 11.40 -2.17 18.67
CA LEU A 260 12.75 -2.73 18.56
C LEU A 260 13.83 -1.78 19.10
N ALA A 261 13.66 -0.46 18.94
CA ALA A 261 14.55 0.53 19.53
C ALA A 261 14.48 0.51 21.08
N ALA A 262 13.30 0.33 21.65
CA ALA A 262 13.10 0.15 23.09
C ALA A 262 13.79 -1.12 23.61
N ALA A 263 13.67 -2.25 22.89
CA ALA A 263 14.35 -3.50 23.22
C ALA A 263 15.88 -3.37 23.15
N LEU A 264 16.40 -2.68 22.13
CA LEU A 264 17.82 -2.36 22.00
C LEU A 264 18.32 -1.53 23.19
N TYR A 265 17.57 -0.49 23.57
CA TYR A 265 17.92 0.37 24.72
C TYR A 265 17.99 -0.43 26.01
N ARG A 266 16.95 -1.22 26.32
CA ARG A 266 16.89 -2.02 27.56
C ARG A 266 18.07 -2.98 27.68
N SER A 267 18.50 -3.59 26.58
CA SER A 267 19.63 -4.53 26.57
C SER A 267 21.00 -3.83 26.70
N ASN A 268 21.09 -2.52 26.46
CA ASN A 268 22.38 -1.81 26.37
C ASN A 268 22.41 -0.50 27.17
N GLN A 269 21.55 -0.36 28.18
CA GLN A 269 21.34 0.89 28.91
C GLN A 269 22.65 1.49 29.44
N ALA A 270 23.47 0.68 30.12
CA ALA A 270 24.75 1.13 30.69
C ALA A 270 25.72 1.68 29.63
N VAL A 271 25.73 1.08 28.44
CA VAL A 271 26.61 1.49 27.33
C VAL A 271 26.13 2.81 26.73
N PHE A 272 24.81 2.97 26.55
CA PHE A 272 24.24 4.20 26.01
C PHE A 272 24.39 5.39 26.95
N GLU A 273 24.20 5.17 28.27
CA GLU A 273 24.41 6.21 29.28
C GLU A 273 25.87 6.68 29.33
N GLN A 274 26.84 5.76 29.25
CA GLN A 274 28.27 6.10 29.18
C GLN A 274 28.63 6.97 27.96
N GLN A 275 27.94 6.76 26.84
CA GLN A 275 28.15 7.54 25.61
C GLN A 275 27.29 8.81 25.53
N SER A 276 26.58 9.17 26.61
CA SER A 276 25.65 10.31 26.65
C SER A 276 24.56 10.23 25.57
N LEU A 277 24.18 9.02 25.16
CA LEU A 277 23.08 8.79 24.25
C LEU A 277 21.77 8.75 25.04
N THR A 278 20.74 9.41 24.52
CA THR A 278 19.46 9.53 25.23
C THR A 278 18.50 8.42 24.80
N LEU A 279 17.74 7.88 25.76
CA LEU A 279 16.64 6.95 25.50
C LEU A 279 15.70 7.48 24.42
N VAL A 280 15.29 8.74 24.55
CA VAL A 280 14.37 9.39 23.62
C VAL A 280 14.97 9.49 22.22
N GLY A 281 16.28 9.72 22.10
CA GLY A 281 16.97 9.76 20.81
C GLY A 281 16.94 8.42 20.09
N ILE A 282 17.27 7.34 20.79
CA ILE A 282 17.26 5.98 20.23
C ILE A 282 15.85 5.57 19.84
N LEU A 283 14.87 5.84 20.72
CA LEU A 283 13.47 5.50 20.49
C LEU A 283 12.87 6.25 19.29
N LEU A 284 13.21 7.52 19.11
CA LEU A 284 12.69 8.36 18.02
C LEU A 284 13.53 8.31 16.73
N PHE A 285 14.62 7.55 16.70
CA PHE A 285 15.46 7.39 15.50
C PHE A 285 14.66 7.07 14.23
N PRO A 286 13.71 6.10 14.23
CA PRO A 286 12.95 5.77 13.03
C PRO A 286 12.15 6.96 12.47
N LEU A 287 11.56 7.76 13.36
CA LEU A 287 10.76 8.94 13.02
C LEU A 287 11.63 10.07 12.47
N VAL A 288 12.81 10.30 13.05
CA VAL A 288 13.76 11.31 12.57
C VAL A 288 14.31 10.94 11.20
N ALA A 289 14.69 9.67 10.99
CA ALA A 289 15.17 9.19 9.70
C ALA A 289 14.12 9.37 8.60
N ARG A 290 12.85 9.05 8.89
CA ARG A 290 11.71 9.29 8.00
C ARG A 290 11.47 10.79 7.73
N ALA A 291 11.63 11.64 8.74
CA ALA A 291 11.46 13.08 8.58
C ALA A 291 12.44 13.68 7.57
N PHE A 292 13.69 13.20 7.51
CA PHE A 292 14.65 13.59 6.47
C PHE A 292 14.20 13.16 5.07
N GLY A 293 13.48 12.05 4.95
CA GLY A 293 12.86 11.59 3.69
C GLY A 293 11.87 12.59 3.09
N ILE A 294 11.19 13.39 3.92
CA ILE A 294 10.32 14.49 3.45
C ILE A 294 11.17 15.52 2.69
N ILE A 295 12.28 15.96 3.28
CA ILE A 295 13.16 16.96 2.65
C ILE A 295 13.75 16.43 1.34
N ALA A 296 14.24 15.18 1.36
CA ALA A 296 14.75 14.52 0.17
C ALA A 296 13.71 14.48 -0.96
N SER A 297 12.46 14.13 -0.63
CA SER A 297 11.36 14.05 -1.60
C SER A 297 10.94 15.42 -2.13
N ILE A 298 10.99 16.50 -1.31
CA ILE A 298 10.71 17.86 -1.78
C ILE A 298 11.67 18.24 -2.91
N VAL A 299 12.97 18.01 -2.69
CA VAL A 299 14.01 18.32 -3.68
C VAL A 299 13.84 17.44 -4.92
N GLY A 300 13.58 16.15 -4.73
CA GLY A 300 13.34 15.19 -5.81
C GLY A 300 12.17 15.61 -6.72
N ILE A 301 10.99 15.89 -6.15
CA ILE A 301 9.80 16.29 -6.92
C ILE A 301 10.04 17.60 -7.68
N MET A 302 10.69 18.58 -7.06
CA MET A 302 10.97 19.87 -7.71
C MET A 302 12.03 19.78 -8.80
N SER A 303 12.87 18.75 -8.79
CA SER A 303 13.89 18.50 -9.82
C SER A 303 13.34 17.90 -11.12
N VAL A 304 12.12 17.34 -11.10
CA VAL A 304 11.55 16.64 -12.27
C VAL A 304 11.18 17.61 -13.39
N LYS A 305 11.83 17.42 -14.54
CA LYS A 305 11.59 18.13 -15.80
C LYS A 305 11.81 17.16 -16.97
N ALA A 306 10.95 17.23 -17.98
CA ALA A 306 11.07 16.47 -19.22
C ALA A 306 11.16 17.41 -20.43
N LYS A 307 11.82 16.96 -21.51
CA LYS A 307 11.70 17.57 -22.84
C LYS A 307 10.51 16.95 -23.60
N GLU A 308 10.03 17.61 -24.65
CA GLU A 308 8.79 17.19 -25.36
C GLU A 308 8.84 15.76 -25.93
N GLU A 309 9.98 15.36 -26.49
CA GLU A 309 10.18 14.02 -27.06
C GLU A 309 10.79 13.03 -26.07
N GLU A 310 11.21 13.48 -24.89
CA GLU A 310 11.83 12.61 -23.89
C GLU A 310 10.81 11.62 -23.32
N ASP A 311 11.27 10.43 -22.96
CA ASP A 311 10.51 9.47 -22.19
C ASP A 311 10.19 10.03 -20.79
N PRO A 312 8.91 10.28 -20.42
CA PRO A 312 8.56 10.84 -19.11
C PRO A 312 9.08 10.01 -17.95
N MET A 313 9.25 8.68 -18.13
CA MET A 313 9.79 7.79 -17.11
C MET A 313 11.25 8.15 -16.76
N SER A 314 12.04 8.59 -17.74
CA SER A 314 13.42 9.02 -17.52
C SER A 314 13.49 10.25 -16.61
N ALA A 315 12.52 11.16 -16.72
CA ALA A 315 12.43 12.33 -15.86
C ALA A 315 12.04 11.97 -14.42
N LEU A 316 11.10 11.03 -14.24
CA LEU A 316 10.72 10.52 -12.93
C LEU A 316 11.88 9.79 -12.24
N ASN A 317 12.60 8.93 -12.96
CA ASN A 317 13.76 8.20 -12.46
C ASN A 317 14.87 9.14 -11.95
N ARG A 318 15.16 10.24 -12.67
CA ARG A 318 16.13 11.25 -12.19
C ARG A 318 15.73 11.83 -10.84
N GLY A 319 14.46 12.23 -10.68
CA GLY A 319 13.95 12.75 -9.42
C GLY A 319 14.00 11.72 -8.28
N TYR A 320 13.73 10.46 -8.61
CA TYR A 320 13.82 9.36 -7.66
C TYR A 320 15.26 9.11 -7.18
N TYR A 321 16.25 9.09 -8.08
CA TYR A 321 17.65 8.90 -7.68
C TYR A 321 18.18 10.05 -6.82
N ILE A 322 17.78 11.29 -7.12
CA ILE A 322 18.09 12.46 -6.28
C ILE A 322 17.48 12.26 -4.88
N THR A 323 16.23 11.81 -4.81
CA THR A 323 15.55 11.52 -3.53
C THR A 323 16.28 10.42 -2.75
N ALA A 324 16.63 9.31 -3.40
CA ALA A 324 17.32 8.19 -2.77
C ALA A 324 18.69 8.61 -2.21
N LEU A 325 19.46 9.39 -2.97
CA LEU A 325 20.76 9.91 -2.52
C LEU A 325 20.60 10.82 -1.31
N LEU A 326 19.66 11.77 -1.34
CA LEU A 326 19.42 12.68 -0.23
C LEU A 326 18.86 11.97 1.00
N ALA A 327 18.04 10.93 0.81
CA ALA A 327 17.58 10.08 1.90
C ALA A 327 18.76 9.38 2.59
N MET A 328 19.72 8.83 1.84
CA MET A 328 20.95 8.25 2.42
C MET A 328 21.76 9.29 3.23
N VAL A 329 21.88 10.53 2.74
CA VAL A 329 22.50 11.61 3.52
C VAL A 329 21.73 11.89 4.81
N GLY A 330 20.39 11.89 4.77
CA GLY A 330 19.53 11.99 5.94
C GLY A 330 19.77 10.87 6.96
N PHE A 331 19.91 9.62 6.49
CA PHE A 331 20.26 8.48 7.33
C PHE A 331 21.63 8.65 7.99
N TYR A 332 22.64 9.10 7.24
CA TYR A 332 23.96 9.37 7.79
C TYR A 332 23.88 10.36 8.97
N ILE A 333 23.16 11.47 8.78
CA ILE A 333 22.97 12.50 9.82
C ILE A 333 22.22 11.93 11.02
N ALA A 334 21.09 11.25 10.80
CA ALA A 334 20.26 10.68 11.86
C ALA A 334 21.02 9.62 12.67
N SER A 335 21.73 8.71 12.01
CA SER A 335 22.51 7.65 12.68
C SER A 335 23.65 8.27 13.48
N ARG A 336 24.40 9.23 12.91
CA ARG A 336 25.54 9.86 13.59
C ARG A 336 25.12 10.64 14.84
N TRP A 337 23.95 11.27 14.78
CA TRP A 337 23.39 12.07 15.86
C TRP A 337 22.77 11.20 16.97
N LEU A 338 21.91 10.24 16.62
CA LEU A 338 21.06 9.54 17.59
C LEU A 338 21.63 8.20 18.07
N LEU A 339 22.52 7.57 17.29
CA LEU A 339 23.12 6.26 17.62
C LEU A 339 24.61 6.38 17.98
N GLY A 340 25.15 7.60 18.01
CA GLY A 340 26.48 7.90 18.54
C GLY A 340 27.67 7.59 17.61
N PRO A 341 28.87 8.08 17.96
CA PRO A 341 30.08 7.97 17.12
C PRO A 341 30.58 6.56 16.88
N VAL A 342 30.27 5.62 17.77
CA VAL A 342 30.80 4.26 17.73
C VAL A 342 29.93 3.38 16.81
N TYR A 343 28.60 3.49 16.92
CA TYR A 343 27.68 2.53 16.30
C TYR A 343 27.05 3.03 15.00
N TYR A 344 27.07 4.35 14.76
CA TYR A 344 26.31 4.94 13.66
C TYR A 344 26.62 4.33 12.29
N PHE A 345 27.88 3.94 12.04
CA PHE A 345 28.29 3.49 10.71
C PHE A 345 27.58 2.20 10.32
N ASN A 346 27.47 1.24 11.25
CA ASN A 346 26.79 -0.03 10.97
C ASN A 346 25.30 0.19 10.65
N PHE A 347 24.62 0.99 11.47
CA PHE A 347 23.21 1.31 11.24
C PHE A 347 22.99 2.20 10.02
N PHE A 348 23.93 3.10 9.70
CA PHE A 348 23.90 3.86 8.47
C PHE A 348 23.95 2.93 7.25
N ILE A 349 24.86 1.94 7.24
CA ILE A 349 24.92 0.95 6.17
C ILE A 349 23.65 0.11 6.11
N CYS A 350 23.02 -0.25 7.24
CA CYS A 350 21.69 -0.87 7.24
C CYS A 350 20.65 0.00 6.53
N GLY A 351 20.63 1.32 6.81
CA GLY A 351 19.75 2.26 6.13
C GLY A 351 20.02 2.35 4.62
N VAL A 352 21.29 2.37 4.22
CA VAL A 352 21.71 2.33 2.81
C VAL A 352 21.25 1.04 2.13
N ILE A 353 21.38 -0.12 2.78
CA ILE A 353 20.87 -1.40 2.26
C ILE A 353 19.37 -1.28 1.98
N GLY A 354 18.60 -0.71 2.91
CA GLY A 354 17.18 -0.42 2.72
C GLY A 354 16.87 0.43 1.48
N VAL A 355 17.59 1.55 1.32
CA VAL A 355 17.44 2.43 0.15
C VAL A 355 17.79 1.69 -1.15
N LEU A 356 18.87 0.90 -1.15
CA LEU A 356 19.27 0.09 -2.31
C LEU A 356 18.25 -1.01 -2.61
N THR A 357 17.62 -1.61 -1.60
CA THR A 357 16.49 -2.53 -1.77
C THR A 357 15.31 -1.83 -2.43
N SER A 358 14.97 -0.60 -2.03
CA SER A 358 13.95 0.19 -2.72
C SER A 358 14.25 0.34 -4.21
N VAL A 359 15.49 0.71 -4.55
CA VAL A 359 15.94 0.88 -5.95
C VAL A 359 15.87 -0.46 -6.70
N ALA A 360 16.34 -1.55 -6.09
CA ALA A 360 16.31 -2.88 -6.70
C ALA A 360 14.89 -3.36 -7.00
N PHE A 361 13.94 -3.14 -6.09
CA PHE A 361 12.53 -3.49 -6.32
C PHE A 361 11.93 -2.74 -7.51
N VAL A 362 12.21 -1.44 -7.62
CA VAL A 362 11.79 -0.64 -8.78
C VAL A 362 12.33 -1.28 -10.07
N TYR A 363 13.63 -1.54 -10.18
CA TYR A 363 14.19 -2.13 -11.40
C TYR A 363 13.70 -3.55 -11.71
N ILE A 364 13.57 -4.41 -10.69
CA ILE A 364 13.12 -5.79 -10.88
C ILE A 364 11.67 -5.79 -11.37
N THR A 365 10.79 -5.00 -10.74
CA THR A 365 9.40 -4.89 -11.19
C THR A 365 9.34 -4.30 -12.61
N GLN A 366 10.15 -3.29 -12.92
CA GLN A 366 10.25 -2.73 -14.28
C GLN A 366 10.62 -3.81 -15.31
N TYR A 367 11.58 -4.69 -15.01
CA TYR A 367 11.98 -5.78 -15.90
C TYR A 367 10.84 -6.76 -16.20
N TYR A 368 10.01 -7.07 -15.21
CA TYR A 368 8.90 -8.02 -15.36
C TYR A 368 7.64 -7.41 -15.98
N THR A 369 7.46 -6.09 -15.90
CA THR A 369 6.23 -5.44 -16.36
C THR A 369 6.40 -4.51 -17.55
N GLU A 370 7.60 -4.02 -17.89
CA GLU A 370 7.78 -3.12 -19.04
C GLU A 370 7.93 -3.89 -20.37
N TYR A 371 7.26 -3.42 -21.43
CA TYR A 371 7.23 -4.05 -22.76
C TYR A 371 8.58 -4.11 -23.49
N ARG A 372 9.62 -3.44 -22.98
CA ARG A 372 10.97 -3.50 -23.56
C ARG A 372 11.67 -4.84 -23.28
N TYR A 373 11.29 -5.52 -22.21
CA TYR A 373 11.98 -6.71 -21.71
C TYR A 373 11.32 -8.02 -22.13
N ARG A 374 12.07 -9.12 -21.97
CA ARG A 374 11.67 -10.48 -22.34
C ARG A 374 10.31 -10.91 -21.75
N PRO A 375 10.00 -10.71 -20.45
CA PRO A 375 8.79 -11.27 -19.86
C PRO A 375 7.51 -10.83 -20.56
N VAL A 376 7.33 -9.52 -20.75
CA VAL A 376 6.17 -8.96 -21.46
C VAL A 376 6.17 -9.32 -22.93
N LYS A 377 7.32 -9.26 -23.60
CA LYS A 377 7.44 -9.63 -25.02
C LYS A 377 7.01 -11.07 -25.27
N SER A 378 7.36 -11.99 -24.35
CA SER A 378 6.97 -13.40 -24.46
C SER A 378 5.46 -13.61 -24.36
N ILE A 379 4.77 -12.84 -23.52
CA ILE A 379 3.30 -12.87 -23.40
C ILE A 379 2.65 -12.31 -24.68
N ALA A 380 3.17 -11.19 -25.19
CA ALA A 380 2.67 -10.61 -26.44
C ALA A 380 2.88 -11.56 -27.63
N GLU A 381 4.04 -12.20 -27.72
CA GLU A 381 4.33 -13.22 -28.74
C GLU A 381 3.39 -14.42 -28.63
N ALA A 382 3.16 -14.92 -27.41
CA ALA A 382 2.23 -16.02 -27.14
C ALA A 382 0.79 -15.69 -27.55
N SER A 383 0.42 -14.41 -27.55
CA SER A 383 -0.93 -13.97 -27.96
C SER A 383 -1.23 -14.31 -29.43
N GLN A 384 -0.22 -14.52 -30.26
CA GLN A 384 -0.40 -14.96 -31.66
C GLN A 384 -1.05 -16.34 -31.79
N THR A 385 -0.94 -17.19 -30.77
CA THR A 385 -1.55 -18.52 -30.75
C THR A 385 -2.86 -18.56 -29.95
N GLY A 386 -3.32 -17.41 -29.43
CA GLY A 386 -4.63 -17.23 -28.80
C GLY A 386 -4.59 -16.99 -27.29
N PRO A 387 -5.77 -16.88 -26.64
CA PRO A 387 -5.87 -16.52 -25.22
C PRO A 387 -5.26 -17.55 -24.27
N ALA A 388 -5.33 -18.85 -24.59
CA ALA A 388 -4.85 -19.91 -23.70
C ALA A 388 -3.33 -19.84 -23.48
N THR A 389 -2.56 -19.68 -24.55
CA THR A 389 -1.09 -19.56 -24.51
C THR A 389 -0.65 -18.23 -23.90
N ASN A 390 -1.40 -17.14 -24.13
CA ASN A 390 -1.21 -15.87 -23.43
C ASN A 390 -1.35 -16.05 -21.90
N ILE A 391 -2.42 -16.69 -21.42
CA ILE A 391 -2.65 -16.91 -19.99
C ILE A 391 -1.58 -17.85 -19.40
N ILE A 392 -1.27 -18.96 -20.07
CA ILE A 392 -0.23 -19.90 -19.61
C ILE A 392 1.11 -19.17 -19.44
N THR A 393 1.49 -18.36 -20.43
CA THR A 393 2.76 -17.62 -20.41
C THR A 393 2.76 -16.55 -19.32
N GLY A 394 1.66 -15.81 -19.15
CA GLY A 394 1.55 -14.79 -18.11
C GLY A 394 1.60 -15.36 -16.70
N VAL A 395 0.92 -16.48 -16.44
CA VAL A 395 1.01 -17.19 -15.15
C VAL A 395 2.45 -17.66 -14.88
N ALA A 396 3.12 -18.20 -15.90
CA ALA A 396 4.51 -18.62 -15.77
C ALA A 396 5.46 -17.44 -15.46
N VAL A 397 5.30 -16.32 -16.17
CA VAL A 397 6.03 -15.07 -15.91
C VAL A 397 5.75 -14.54 -14.50
N GLY A 398 4.50 -14.58 -14.05
CA GLY A 398 4.10 -14.18 -12.70
C GLY A 398 4.82 -15.00 -11.64
N MET A 399 4.86 -16.34 -11.79
CA MET A 399 5.55 -17.21 -10.83
C MET A 399 7.07 -16.98 -10.85
N GLU A 400 7.67 -16.84 -12.04
CA GLU A 400 9.08 -16.50 -12.21
C GLU A 400 9.43 -15.17 -11.50
N SER A 401 8.55 -14.18 -11.60
CA SER A 401 8.77 -12.83 -11.05
C SER A 401 8.90 -12.77 -9.53
N THR A 402 8.57 -13.86 -8.82
CA THR A 402 8.75 -13.95 -7.36
C THR A 402 10.20 -14.18 -6.95
N GLY A 403 11.05 -14.74 -7.83
CA GLY A 403 12.41 -15.16 -7.49
C GLY A 403 13.34 -14.02 -7.08
N PHE A 404 13.62 -13.09 -8.00
CA PHE A 404 14.55 -11.98 -7.73
C PHE A 404 14.12 -11.07 -6.57
N PRO A 405 12.85 -10.62 -6.47
CA PRO A 405 12.42 -9.79 -5.34
C PRO A 405 12.65 -10.47 -3.98
N ILE A 406 12.37 -11.77 -3.87
CA ILE A 406 12.58 -12.50 -2.61
C ILE A 406 14.06 -12.65 -2.30
N ILE A 407 14.92 -12.93 -3.30
CA ILE A 407 16.37 -12.96 -3.10
C ILE A 407 16.87 -11.61 -2.56
N VAL A 408 16.41 -10.49 -3.13
CA VAL A 408 16.77 -9.15 -2.65
C VAL A 408 16.29 -8.92 -1.21
N THR A 409 15.07 -9.31 -0.87
CA THR A 409 14.55 -9.21 0.51
C THR A 409 15.38 -10.07 1.48
N CYS A 410 15.70 -11.31 1.12
CA CYS A 410 16.55 -12.18 1.95
C CYS A 410 17.93 -11.58 2.18
N LEU A 411 18.57 -11.06 1.11
CA LEU A 411 19.87 -10.39 1.22
C LEU A 411 19.79 -9.16 2.12
N ALA A 412 18.74 -8.35 1.99
CA ALA A 412 18.53 -7.16 2.82
C ALA A 412 18.35 -7.51 4.30
N ILE A 413 17.51 -8.51 4.62
CA ILE A 413 17.28 -8.97 6.00
C ILE A 413 18.57 -9.53 6.60
N ILE A 414 19.24 -10.46 5.91
CA ILE A 414 20.45 -11.11 6.42
C ILE A 414 21.58 -10.11 6.62
N SER A 415 21.87 -9.29 5.60
CA SER A 415 22.97 -8.32 5.67
C SER A 415 22.74 -7.27 6.76
N SER A 416 21.54 -6.69 6.84
CA SER A 416 21.22 -5.69 7.88
C SER A 416 21.17 -6.29 9.28
N TYR A 417 20.72 -7.54 9.44
CA TYR A 417 20.74 -8.24 10.72
C TYR A 417 22.18 -8.45 11.22
N TYR A 418 23.06 -9.02 10.39
CA TYR A 418 24.44 -9.28 10.79
C TYR A 418 25.27 -8.00 10.97
N LEU A 419 25.00 -6.95 10.19
CA LEU A 419 25.62 -5.63 10.43
C LEU A 419 25.17 -5.01 11.75
N GLY A 420 23.88 -5.13 12.09
CA GLY A 420 23.34 -4.72 13.38
C GLY A 420 23.98 -5.50 14.53
N ALA A 421 24.04 -6.83 14.42
CA ALA A 421 24.69 -7.70 15.42
C ALA A 421 26.20 -7.42 15.56
N GLY A 422 26.87 -7.07 14.45
CA GLY A 422 28.28 -6.66 14.41
C GLY A 422 28.57 -5.26 14.95
N SER A 423 27.58 -4.52 15.47
CA SER A 423 27.78 -3.19 16.07
C SER A 423 28.48 -3.21 17.42
N GLY A 424 28.57 -4.38 18.07
CA GLY A 424 29.07 -4.49 19.44
C GLY A 424 28.03 -4.14 20.50
N LEU A 425 26.77 -3.92 20.10
CA LEU A 425 25.62 -3.82 21.00
C LEU A 425 24.92 -5.17 21.11
N GLU A 426 24.47 -5.51 22.31
CA GLU A 426 23.72 -6.73 22.57
C GLU A 426 22.36 -6.71 21.86
N ASN A 427 21.98 -7.83 21.24
CA ASN A 427 20.69 -8.02 20.55
C ASN A 427 20.36 -6.98 19.47
N ALA A 428 21.38 -6.33 18.88
CA ALA A 428 21.18 -5.25 17.90
C ALA A 428 20.82 -5.69 16.47
N GLY A 429 20.80 -6.99 16.19
CA GLY A 429 20.49 -7.51 14.85
C GLY A 429 19.09 -7.16 14.35
N LEU A 430 18.06 -7.33 15.19
CA LEU A 430 16.67 -6.98 14.84
C LEU A 430 16.51 -5.46 14.64
N PHE A 431 17.21 -4.64 15.42
CA PHE A 431 17.20 -3.20 15.17
C PHE A 431 17.89 -2.88 13.83
N GLY A 432 18.95 -3.59 13.45
CA GLY A 432 19.58 -3.46 12.12
C GLY A 432 18.59 -3.66 10.97
N THR A 433 17.72 -4.68 11.04
CA THR A 433 16.66 -4.88 10.04
C THR A 433 15.62 -3.77 10.07
N ALA A 434 15.29 -3.24 11.26
CA ALA A 434 14.42 -2.07 11.40
C ALA A 434 14.96 -0.83 10.69
N VAL A 435 16.26 -0.56 10.83
CA VAL A 435 16.90 0.56 10.15
C VAL A 435 16.87 0.38 8.63
N ALA A 436 17.05 -0.85 8.13
CA ALA A 436 16.90 -1.15 6.71
C ALA A 436 15.46 -0.95 6.21
N THR A 437 14.45 -1.37 6.96
CA THR A 437 13.04 -1.09 6.65
C THR A 437 12.78 0.43 6.58
N MET A 438 13.32 1.21 7.51
CA MET A 438 13.23 2.68 7.45
C MET A 438 13.93 3.23 6.21
N GLY A 439 15.09 2.69 5.85
CA GLY A 439 15.85 3.03 4.65
C GLY A 439 15.03 2.85 3.37
N MET A 440 14.37 1.70 3.23
CA MET A 440 13.50 1.42 2.09
C MET A 440 12.38 2.45 1.94
N LEU A 441 11.86 2.95 3.07
CA LEU A 441 10.80 3.97 3.10
C LEU A 441 11.28 5.42 3.14
N GLY A 442 12.58 5.67 3.11
CA GLY A 442 13.15 7.01 2.96
C GLY A 442 12.57 7.79 1.75
N PRO A 443 12.50 7.21 0.54
CA PRO A 443 11.92 7.87 -0.64
C PRO A 443 10.38 7.71 -0.76
N CYS A 444 9.67 7.28 0.30
CA CYS A 444 8.26 6.90 0.23
C CYS A 444 7.36 8.01 -0.34
N ALA A 445 7.55 9.29 0.04
CA ALA A 445 6.73 10.38 -0.48
C ALA A 445 6.90 10.58 -2.00
N PHE A 446 8.10 10.34 -2.54
CA PHE A 446 8.33 10.37 -3.99
C PHE A 446 7.70 9.16 -4.69
N ILE A 447 7.82 7.96 -4.11
CA ILE A 447 7.16 6.75 -4.64
C ILE A 447 5.65 6.95 -4.70
N LEU A 448 5.04 7.47 -3.62
CA LEU A 448 3.62 7.81 -3.58
C LEU A 448 3.20 8.82 -4.64
N ALA A 449 4.07 9.80 -4.92
CA ALA A 449 3.81 10.77 -5.98
C ALA A 449 3.72 10.10 -7.36
N MET A 450 4.61 9.13 -7.63
CA MET A 450 4.58 8.33 -8.86
C MET A 450 3.38 7.38 -8.92
N ASP A 451 2.93 6.87 -7.78
CA ASP A 451 1.75 6.02 -7.71
C ASP A 451 0.49 6.79 -8.10
N THR A 452 0.26 7.93 -7.44
CA THR A 452 -0.90 8.79 -7.69
C THR A 452 -0.81 9.50 -9.05
N PHE A 453 0.41 9.67 -9.60
CA PHE A 453 0.62 10.17 -10.96
C PHE A 453 -0.12 9.32 -11.99
N GLY A 454 -0.08 7.99 -11.88
CA GLY A 454 -0.67 7.08 -12.85
C GLY A 454 -2.18 7.28 -13.05
N PRO A 455 -3.01 7.15 -12.00
CA PRO A 455 -4.45 7.39 -12.09
C PRO A 455 -4.82 8.80 -12.57
N ILE A 456 -4.01 9.82 -12.24
CA ILE A 456 -4.25 11.19 -12.70
C ILE A 456 -4.06 11.29 -14.22
N THR A 457 -3.02 10.64 -14.77
CA THR A 457 -2.76 10.62 -16.21
C THR A 457 -3.73 9.76 -16.98
N ASP A 458 -4.16 8.65 -16.38
CA ASP A 458 -5.18 7.74 -16.89
C ASP A 458 -6.52 8.48 -17.09
N ASN A 459 -7.02 9.11 -16.02
CA ASN A 459 -8.19 9.98 -16.08
C ASN A 459 -8.02 11.17 -17.03
N ALA A 460 -6.81 11.73 -17.15
CA ALA A 460 -6.56 12.81 -18.11
C ALA A 460 -6.76 12.32 -19.55
N GLY A 461 -6.30 11.11 -19.87
CA GLY A 461 -6.58 10.44 -21.14
C GLY A 461 -8.07 10.25 -21.37
N GLY A 462 -8.78 9.68 -20.39
CA GLY A 462 -10.23 9.47 -20.48
C GLY A 462 -11.01 10.78 -20.73
N ILE A 463 -10.63 11.87 -20.05
CA ILE A 463 -11.24 13.20 -20.27
C ILE A 463 -10.95 13.72 -21.69
N VAL A 464 -9.73 13.54 -22.20
CA VAL A 464 -9.34 13.95 -23.57
C VAL A 464 -10.18 13.20 -24.62
N GLU A 465 -10.37 11.90 -24.45
CA GLU A 465 -11.14 11.05 -25.37
C GLU A 465 -12.64 11.36 -25.31
N MET A 466 -13.22 11.35 -24.11
CA MET A 466 -14.64 11.63 -23.90
C MET A 466 -15.04 13.04 -24.36
N SER A 467 -14.12 14.02 -24.26
CA SER A 467 -14.37 15.38 -24.74
C SER A 467 -14.05 15.58 -26.23
N GLN A 468 -13.60 14.54 -26.93
CA GLN A 468 -13.29 14.51 -28.35
C GLN A 468 -12.22 15.54 -28.75
N GLN A 469 -11.15 15.66 -27.94
CA GLN A 469 -10.01 16.49 -28.30
C GLN A 469 -9.24 15.89 -29.50
N PRO A 470 -8.39 16.67 -30.18
CA PRO A 470 -7.60 16.19 -31.31
C PRO A 470 -6.71 14.99 -30.95
N GLN A 471 -6.56 14.05 -31.90
CA GLN A 471 -5.80 12.79 -31.71
C GLN A 471 -4.38 12.97 -31.15
N HIS A 472 -3.65 13.98 -31.62
CA HIS A 472 -2.29 14.25 -31.16
C HIS A 472 -2.21 14.63 -29.66
N ILE A 473 -3.32 15.06 -29.04
CA ILE A 473 -3.41 15.27 -27.59
C ILE A 473 -3.58 13.93 -26.87
N ARG A 474 -4.42 13.04 -27.41
CA ARG A 474 -4.59 11.68 -26.89
C ARG A 474 -3.26 10.91 -26.95
N GLU A 475 -2.48 11.07 -28.02
CA GLU A 475 -1.13 10.48 -28.11
C GLU A 475 -0.19 10.95 -26.98
N LYS A 476 -0.26 12.22 -26.57
CA LYS A 476 0.51 12.72 -25.42
C LYS A 476 0.02 12.11 -24.10
N THR A 477 -1.30 12.03 -23.89
CA THR A 477 -1.85 11.42 -22.68
C THR A 477 -1.61 9.92 -22.63
N ASP A 478 -1.66 9.21 -23.76
CA ASP A 478 -1.36 7.77 -23.84
C ASP A 478 0.09 7.48 -23.48
N ARG A 479 1.03 8.36 -23.87
CA ARG A 479 2.44 8.26 -23.42
C ARG A 479 2.55 8.44 -21.91
N LEU A 480 1.82 9.39 -21.33
CA LEU A 480 1.82 9.62 -19.88
C LEU A 480 1.17 8.46 -19.13
N ASP A 481 0.04 7.94 -19.63
CA ASP A 481 -0.67 6.80 -19.08
C ASP A 481 0.19 5.53 -19.11
N SER A 482 0.91 5.27 -20.21
CA SER A 482 1.86 4.15 -20.27
C SER A 482 2.95 4.23 -19.19
N VAL A 483 3.48 5.44 -18.94
CA VAL A 483 4.41 5.67 -17.82
C VAL A 483 3.69 5.50 -16.49
N GLY A 484 2.45 5.97 -16.37
CA GLY A 484 1.57 5.79 -15.22
C GLY A 484 1.32 4.33 -14.85
N ASN A 485 1.05 3.46 -15.82
CA ASN A 485 0.88 2.02 -15.59
C ASN A 485 2.17 1.36 -15.14
N THR A 486 3.30 1.80 -15.68
CA THR A 486 4.63 1.39 -15.20
C THR A 486 4.82 1.84 -13.75
N THR A 487 4.56 3.10 -13.41
CA THR A 487 4.71 3.58 -12.03
C THR A 487 3.76 2.89 -11.06
N LYS A 488 2.49 2.64 -11.42
CA LYS A 488 1.52 1.83 -10.65
C LYS A 488 2.09 0.43 -10.36
N ALA A 489 2.76 -0.20 -11.33
CA ALA A 489 3.38 -1.50 -11.10
C ALA A 489 4.58 -1.40 -10.14
N LEU A 490 5.47 -0.41 -10.35
CA LEU A 490 6.66 -0.20 -9.52
C LEU A 490 6.31 0.06 -8.06
N THR A 491 5.28 0.85 -7.82
CA THR A 491 4.79 1.18 -6.47
C THR A 491 4.16 -0.03 -5.78
N LYS A 492 3.43 -0.88 -6.51
CA LYS A 492 2.95 -2.18 -6.02
C LYS A 492 4.12 -3.08 -5.63
N GLY A 493 5.13 -3.22 -6.49
CA GLY A 493 6.34 -3.98 -6.21
C GLY A 493 7.06 -3.46 -4.96
N TYR A 494 7.23 -2.14 -4.88
CA TYR A 494 7.79 -1.47 -3.72
C TYR A 494 7.00 -1.71 -2.43
N ALA A 495 5.68 -1.62 -2.47
CA ALA A 495 4.82 -1.88 -1.31
C ALA A 495 4.95 -3.33 -0.81
N VAL A 496 5.05 -4.30 -1.72
CA VAL A 496 5.27 -5.70 -1.36
C VAL A 496 6.67 -5.92 -0.76
N GLY A 497 7.71 -5.31 -1.34
CA GLY A 497 9.06 -5.39 -0.76
C GLY A 497 9.16 -4.74 0.62
N SER A 498 8.51 -3.58 0.79
CA SER A 498 8.38 -2.89 2.07
C SER A 498 7.67 -3.77 3.09
N ALA A 499 6.53 -4.38 2.69
CA ALA A 499 5.82 -5.33 3.53
C ALA A 499 6.68 -6.55 3.91
N GLY A 500 7.59 -6.99 3.03
CA GLY A 500 8.53 -8.08 3.32
C GLY A 500 9.54 -7.75 4.42
N LEU A 501 10.15 -6.57 4.36
CA LEU A 501 11.05 -6.10 5.43
C LEU A 501 10.29 -5.76 6.72
N ALA A 502 9.13 -5.11 6.58
CA ALA A 502 8.23 -4.76 7.67
C ALA A 502 7.72 -5.98 8.42
N ALA A 503 7.40 -7.06 7.71
CA ALA A 503 6.93 -8.29 8.32
C ALA A 503 7.93 -8.88 9.30
N PHE A 504 9.21 -8.94 8.90
CA PHE A 504 10.26 -9.44 9.78
C PHE A 504 10.45 -8.52 11.00
N LEU A 505 10.38 -7.20 10.79
CA LEU A 505 10.39 -6.19 11.86
C LEU A 505 9.22 -6.36 12.84
N LEU A 506 7.99 -6.45 12.34
CA LEU A 506 6.80 -6.57 13.18
C LEU A 506 6.72 -7.94 13.87
N PHE A 507 7.25 -8.98 13.23
CA PHE A 507 7.43 -10.28 13.87
C PHE A 507 8.43 -10.21 15.03
N GLY A 508 9.56 -9.52 14.85
CA GLY A 508 10.50 -9.25 15.95
C GLY A 508 9.83 -8.51 17.10
N ALA A 509 9.07 -7.45 16.79
CA ALA A 509 8.30 -6.70 17.79
C ALA A 509 7.26 -7.57 18.51
N TYR A 510 6.63 -8.51 17.80
CA TYR A 510 5.70 -9.48 18.38
C TYR A 510 6.39 -10.44 19.34
N LEU A 511 7.55 -11.00 18.97
CA LEU A 511 8.32 -11.89 19.85
C LEU A 511 8.79 -11.17 21.12
N ASP A 512 9.26 -9.93 20.97
CA ASP A 512 9.64 -9.10 22.11
C ASP A 512 8.46 -8.83 23.03
N GLU A 513 7.26 -8.60 22.47
CA GLU A 513 6.06 -8.40 23.27
C GLU A 513 5.60 -9.67 23.98
N VAL A 514 5.64 -10.82 23.31
CA VAL A 514 5.36 -12.12 23.95
C VAL A 514 6.35 -12.38 25.09
N LYS A 515 7.64 -12.11 24.86
CA LYS A 515 8.69 -12.26 25.88
C LYS A 515 8.50 -11.31 27.05
N ASN A 516 7.97 -10.10 26.83
CA ASN A 516 7.65 -9.16 27.91
C ASN A 516 6.62 -9.77 28.89
N TYR A 517 5.63 -10.53 28.41
CA TYR A 517 4.61 -11.17 29.27
C TYR A 517 4.98 -12.58 29.73
N MET A 518 5.89 -13.25 29.01
CA MET A 518 6.41 -14.57 29.34
C MET A 518 7.94 -14.54 29.34
N PRO A 519 8.58 -14.16 30.46
CA PRO A 519 10.04 -14.09 30.53
C PRO A 519 10.76 -15.43 30.26
N GLU A 520 10.09 -16.55 30.55
CA GLU A 520 10.59 -17.91 30.28
C GLU A 520 10.46 -18.32 28.81
N PHE A 521 9.73 -17.55 27.99
CA PHE A 521 9.64 -17.81 26.56
C PHE A 521 11.02 -17.65 25.93
N SER A 522 11.49 -18.72 25.28
CA SER A 522 12.82 -18.79 24.67
C SER A 522 13.07 -17.75 23.56
N GLY A 523 12.03 -17.03 23.12
CA GLY A 523 12.08 -16.11 21.98
C GLY A 523 11.99 -16.83 20.62
N ASN A 524 11.86 -18.16 20.61
CA ASN A 524 11.87 -18.95 19.40
C ASN A 524 10.49 -19.54 19.09
N ILE A 525 10.05 -19.42 17.83
CA ILE A 525 8.87 -20.13 17.32
C ILE A 525 9.33 -21.46 16.74
N ASN A 526 9.03 -22.55 17.43
CA ASN A 526 9.44 -23.89 17.01
C ASN A 526 8.39 -24.54 16.09
N LEU A 527 8.67 -24.59 14.79
CA LEU A 527 7.81 -25.24 13.78
C LEU A 527 7.71 -26.77 13.96
N ASN A 528 8.58 -27.38 14.77
CA ASN A 528 8.49 -28.82 15.10
C ASN A 528 7.37 -29.13 16.10
N LYS A 529 6.78 -28.12 16.76
CA LYS A 529 5.57 -28.32 17.58
C LYS A 529 4.35 -28.49 16.66
N PRO A 530 3.57 -29.59 16.76
CA PRO A 530 2.44 -29.84 15.87
C PRO A 530 1.43 -28.69 15.81
N GLU A 531 1.13 -28.05 16.93
CA GLU A 531 0.19 -26.94 17.02
C GLU A 531 0.69 -25.70 16.25
N VAL A 532 2.00 -25.41 16.33
CA VAL A 532 2.62 -24.30 15.59
C VAL A 532 2.60 -24.58 14.09
N PHE A 533 2.88 -25.83 13.68
CA PHE A 533 2.80 -26.23 12.28
C PHE A 533 1.37 -26.12 11.72
N VAL A 534 0.36 -26.52 12.50
CA VAL A 534 -1.05 -26.33 12.14
C VAL A 534 -1.39 -24.84 12.02
N GLY A 535 -0.96 -24.01 12.97
CA GLY A 535 -1.09 -22.55 12.89
C GLY A 535 -0.47 -21.98 11.61
N ALA A 536 0.75 -22.41 11.28
CA ALA A 536 1.43 -22.04 10.05
C ALA A 536 0.65 -22.42 8.77
N MET A 537 0.12 -23.64 8.69
CA MET A 537 -0.73 -24.07 7.57
C MET A 537 -1.99 -23.22 7.46
N LEU A 538 -2.64 -22.92 8.58
CA LEU A 538 -3.81 -22.05 8.62
C LEU A 538 -3.47 -20.63 8.12
N GLY A 539 -2.29 -20.11 8.45
CA GLY A 539 -1.78 -18.85 7.92
C GLY A 539 -1.65 -18.85 6.39
N ALA A 540 -1.10 -19.93 5.82
CA ALA A 540 -1.03 -20.08 4.36
C ALA A 540 -2.44 -20.17 3.73
N VAL A 541 -3.35 -20.95 4.33
CA VAL A 541 -4.74 -21.10 3.84
C VAL A 541 -5.48 -19.76 3.83
N LEU A 542 -5.27 -18.91 4.84
CA LEU A 542 -5.87 -17.57 4.89
C LEU A 542 -5.57 -16.78 3.60
N VAL A 543 -4.32 -16.77 3.15
CA VAL A 543 -3.88 -16.04 1.95
C VAL A 543 -4.62 -16.51 0.70
N PHE A 544 -4.74 -17.83 0.51
CA PHE A 544 -5.45 -18.41 -0.64
C PHE A 544 -6.96 -18.14 -0.58
N LEU A 545 -7.58 -18.31 0.59
CA LEU A 545 -9.01 -18.04 0.76
C LEU A 545 -9.33 -16.56 0.53
N PHE A 546 -8.52 -15.66 1.08
CA PHE A 546 -8.66 -14.23 0.87
C PHE A 546 -8.57 -13.87 -0.61
N SER A 547 -7.54 -14.36 -1.31
CA SER A 547 -7.33 -14.11 -2.74
C SER A 547 -8.51 -14.62 -3.58
N SER A 548 -8.98 -15.83 -3.29
CA SER A 548 -10.13 -16.44 -3.96
C SER A 548 -11.40 -15.59 -3.80
N LEU A 549 -11.69 -15.12 -2.57
CA LEU A 549 -12.86 -14.28 -2.32
C LEU A 549 -12.75 -12.92 -3.01
N ALA A 550 -11.56 -12.30 -3.01
CA ALA A 550 -11.31 -11.03 -3.68
C ALA A 550 -11.50 -11.14 -5.21
N ILE A 551 -10.93 -12.16 -5.85
CA ILE A 551 -11.08 -12.39 -7.30
C ILE A 551 -12.54 -12.69 -7.66
N LYS A 552 -13.20 -13.55 -6.88
CA LYS A 552 -14.63 -13.89 -7.09
C LYS A 552 -15.52 -12.66 -6.93
N ALA A 553 -15.19 -11.75 -6.02
CA ALA A 553 -15.93 -10.51 -5.82
C ALA A 553 -15.93 -9.65 -7.10
N VAL A 554 -14.76 -9.43 -7.71
CA VAL A 554 -14.63 -8.68 -8.97
C VAL A 554 -15.41 -9.35 -10.08
N GLY A 555 -15.20 -10.66 -10.33
CA GLY A 555 -15.86 -11.35 -11.45
C GLY A 555 -17.40 -11.28 -11.38
N SER A 556 -17.96 -11.43 -10.18
CA SER A 556 -19.41 -11.30 -9.99
C SER A 556 -19.93 -9.86 -10.13
N ALA A 557 -19.12 -8.85 -9.81
CA ALA A 557 -19.47 -7.44 -9.97
C ALA A 557 -19.36 -7.01 -11.45
N ALA A 558 -18.29 -7.41 -12.13
CA ALA A 558 -18.09 -7.21 -13.55
C ALA A 558 -19.24 -7.81 -14.37
N TYR A 559 -19.70 -9.02 -14.02
CA TYR A 559 -20.86 -9.65 -14.68
C TYR A 559 -22.12 -8.79 -14.61
N ALA A 560 -22.37 -8.11 -13.48
CA ALA A 560 -23.52 -7.21 -13.35
C ALA A 560 -23.38 -5.97 -14.24
N ILE A 561 -22.17 -5.41 -14.35
CA ILE A 561 -21.88 -4.24 -15.19
C ILE A 561 -21.96 -4.60 -16.67
N ILE A 562 -21.36 -5.72 -17.10
CA ILE A 562 -21.43 -6.23 -18.48
C ILE A 562 -22.89 -6.34 -18.95
N ASN A 563 -23.74 -6.97 -18.13
CA ASN A 563 -25.15 -7.12 -18.48
C ASN A 563 -25.90 -5.79 -18.50
N ASN A 564 -25.52 -4.84 -17.66
CA ASN A 564 -26.08 -3.50 -17.70
C ASN A 564 -25.69 -2.76 -19.00
N VAL A 565 -24.40 -2.77 -19.37
CA VAL A 565 -23.91 -2.13 -20.60
C VAL A 565 -24.62 -2.73 -21.83
N ARG A 566 -24.67 -4.07 -21.93
CA ARG A 566 -25.38 -4.78 -23.00
C ARG A 566 -26.86 -4.41 -23.07
N LYS A 567 -27.52 -4.32 -21.91
CA LYS A 567 -28.93 -3.91 -21.82
C LYS A 567 -29.13 -2.50 -22.36
N GLN A 568 -28.30 -1.53 -21.93
CA GLN A 568 -28.40 -0.15 -22.40
C GLN A 568 -28.19 -0.03 -23.92
N PHE A 569 -27.19 -0.72 -24.48
CA PHE A 569 -26.97 -0.73 -25.94
C PHE A 569 -28.13 -1.35 -26.71
N LYS A 570 -28.73 -2.42 -26.19
CA LYS A 570 -29.88 -3.08 -26.82
C LYS A 570 -31.15 -2.23 -26.74
N GLU A 571 -31.42 -1.62 -25.60
CA GLU A 571 -32.66 -0.86 -25.34
C GLU A 571 -32.63 0.54 -25.98
N ASN A 572 -31.45 1.15 -26.13
CA ASN A 572 -31.30 2.46 -26.76
C ASN A 572 -30.22 2.43 -27.86
N PRO A 573 -30.56 1.98 -29.08
CA PRO A 573 -29.64 2.00 -30.22
C PRO A 573 -29.12 3.39 -30.59
N GLY A 574 -29.79 4.46 -30.11
CA GLY A 574 -29.36 5.84 -30.27
C GLY A 574 -28.01 6.15 -29.58
N ILE A 575 -27.62 5.36 -28.58
CA ILE A 575 -26.31 5.47 -27.92
C ILE A 575 -25.19 5.15 -28.91
N MET A 576 -25.26 4.02 -29.60
CA MET A 576 -24.23 3.60 -30.57
C MET A 576 -24.15 4.56 -31.77
N LYS A 577 -25.27 5.20 -32.11
CA LYS A 577 -25.37 6.25 -33.14
C LYS A 577 -24.86 7.62 -32.68
N GLY A 578 -24.54 7.80 -31.39
CA GLY A 578 -24.12 9.09 -30.82
C GLY A 578 -25.24 10.12 -30.67
N THR A 579 -26.50 9.69 -30.78
CA THR A 579 -27.70 10.57 -30.71
C THR A 579 -28.35 10.60 -29.33
N SER A 580 -28.03 9.63 -28.46
CA SER A 580 -28.53 9.52 -27.08
C SER A 580 -27.35 9.39 -26.11
N LYS A 581 -27.43 10.00 -24.92
CA LYS A 581 -26.46 9.78 -23.84
C LYS A 581 -26.75 8.46 -23.10
N PRO A 582 -25.73 7.65 -22.77
CA PRO A 582 -25.90 6.48 -21.92
C PRO A 582 -26.16 6.87 -20.45
N ASN A 583 -26.70 5.94 -19.65
CA ASN A 583 -26.91 6.15 -18.22
C ASN A 583 -25.69 5.71 -17.42
N TYR A 584 -24.76 6.64 -17.20
CA TYR A 584 -23.56 6.41 -16.39
C TYR A 584 -23.87 6.12 -14.90
N GLY A 585 -24.91 6.77 -14.35
CA GLY A 585 -25.24 6.68 -12.93
C GLY A 585 -25.66 5.27 -12.50
N GLU A 586 -26.24 4.50 -13.41
CA GLU A 586 -26.62 3.11 -13.15
C GLU A 586 -25.39 2.20 -12.97
N CYS A 587 -24.37 2.34 -13.84
CA CYS A 587 -23.11 1.59 -13.69
C CYS A 587 -22.39 1.96 -12.39
N VAL A 588 -22.33 3.26 -12.05
CA VAL A 588 -21.73 3.74 -10.78
C VAL A 588 -22.43 3.15 -9.56
N ASP A 589 -23.78 3.10 -9.55
CA ASP A 589 -24.53 2.54 -8.42
C ASP A 589 -24.37 1.02 -8.30
N ILE A 590 -24.34 0.29 -9.42
CA ILE A 590 -24.09 -1.16 -9.45
C ILE A 590 -22.69 -1.46 -8.88
N ALA A 591 -21.66 -0.78 -9.39
CA ALA A 591 -20.28 -0.94 -8.92
C ALA A 591 -20.16 -0.63 -7.42
N THR A 592 -20.79 0.46 -6.96
CA THR A 592 -20.79 0.88 -5.55
C THR A 592 -21.40 -0.18 -4.64
N LYS A 593 -22.61 -0.65 -4.96
CA LYS A 593 -23.32 -1.65 -4.12
C LYS A 593 -22.56 -2.98 -4.08
N ALA A 594 -22.01 -3.40 -5.20
CA ALA A 594 -21.24 -4.63 -5.29
C ALA A 594 -19.95 -4.54 -4.46
N ALA A 595 -19.18 -3.46 -4.59
CA ALA A 595 -17.95 -3.25 -3.84
C ALA A 595 -18.17 -3.26 -2.32
N LEU A 596 -19.14 -2.47 -1.83
CA LEU A 596 -19.38 -2.33 -0.40
C LEU A 596 -19.89 -3.61 0.26
N SER A 597 -20.71 -4.40 -0.44
CA SER A 597 -21.22 -5.66 0.10
C SER A 597 -20.17 -6.78 0.08
N LYS A 598 -19.35 -6.84 -0.98
CA LYS A 598 -18.40 -7.93 -1.19
C LYS A 598 -17.08 -7.77 -0.45
N MET A 599 -16.70 -6.54 -0.05
CA MET A 599 -15.48 -6.31 0.73
C MET A 599 -15.57 -6.79 2.20
N VAL A 600 -16.78 -6.96 2.74
CA VAL A 600 -16.98 -7.28 4.17
C VAL A 600 -16.46 -8.67 4.52
N LEU A 601 -16.82 -9.70 3.73
CA LEU A 601 -16.47 -11.08 4.05
C LEU A 601 -14.95 -11.33 4.05
N PRO A 602 -14.16 -10.90 3.04
CA PRO A 602 -12.71 -11.05 3.08
C PRO A 602 -12.07 -10.28 4.25
N GLY A 603 -12.58 -9.08 4.58
CA GLY A 603 -12.08 -8.31 5.72
C GLY A 603 -12.32 -9.00 7.07
N LEU A 604 -13.53 -9.53 7.28
CA LEU A 604 -13.87 -10.29 8.48
C LEU A 604 -13.08 -11.60 8.58
N LEU A 605 -12.78 -12.26 7.45
CA LEU A 605 -11.98 -13.47 7.43
C LEU A 605 -10.59 -13.23 8.04
N VAL A 606 -9.91 -12.14 7.67
CA VAL A 606 -8.56 -11.83 8.18
C VAL A 606 -8.57 -11.61 9.69
N VAL A 607 -9.47 -10.74 10.18
CA VAL A 607 -9.55 -10.43 11.62
C VAL A 607 -10.02 -11.65 12.41
N GLY A 608 -11.09 -12.31 11.95
CA GLY A 608 -11.71 -13.44 12.63
C GLY A 608 -10.82 -14.66 12.70
N MET A 609 -10.09 -15.00 11.62
CA MET A 609 -9.19 -16.14 11.62
C MET A 609 -7.98 -15.92 12.52
N THR A 610 -7.40 -14.72 12.52
CA THR A 610 -6.24 -14.39 13.36
C THR A 610 -6.59 -14.47 14.85
N VAL A 611 -7.69 -13.82 15.26
CA VAL A 611 -8.16 -13.85 16.67
C VAL A 611 -8.65 -15.25 17.05
N GLY A 612 -9.38 -15.92 16.15
CA GLY A 612 -9.92 -17.26 16.36
C GLY A 612 -8.82 -18.30 16.59
N VAL A 613 -7.77 -18.31 15.77
CA VAL A 613 -6.61 -19.22 15.96
C VAL A 613 -5.98 -18.97 17.33
N GLY A 614 -5.67 -17.73 17.70
CA GLY A 614 -5.05 -17.44 18.99
C GLY A 614 -5.89 -17.87 20.19
N LEU A 615 -7.20 -17.57 20.18
CA LEU A 615 -8.10 -17.92 21.29
C LEU A 615 -8.40 -19.43 21.39
N VAL A 616 -8.59 -20.11 20.26
CA VAL A 616 -8.85 -21.55 20.23
C VAL A 616 -7.63 -22.31 20.74
N PHE A 617 -6.43 -21.97 20.28
CA PHE A 617 -5.22 -22.66 20.74
C PHE A 617 -4.84 -22.32 22.18
N LYS A 618 -5.11 -21.09 22.64
CA LYS A 618 -5.06 -20.77 24.08
C LYS A 618 -6.00 -21.64 24.90
N TRP A 619 -7.25 -21.80 24.47
CA TRP A 619 -8.21 -22.64 25.16
C TRP A 619 -7.78 -24.11 25.17
N LEU A 620 -7.32 -24.64 24.03
CA LEU A 620 -6.80 -26.01 23.92
C LEU A 620 -5.60 -26.25 24.84
N TYR A 621 -4.64 -25.32 24.86
CA TYR A 621 -3.46 -25.40 25.71
C TYR A 621 -3.83 -25.49 27.21
N ASN A 622 -4.79 -24.66 27.64
CA ASN A 622 -5.29 -24.70 29.02
C ASN A 622 -6.11 -25.97 29.31
N ALA A 623 -6.96 -26.42 28.37
CA ALA A 623 -7.77 -27.62 28.53
C ALA A 623 -6.92 -28.90 28.63
N MET A 624 -5.73 -28.92 28.00
CA MET A 624 -4.77 -30.02 28.07
C MET A 624 -3.85 -29.96 29.29
N GLY A 625 -4.05 -29.01 30.21
CA GLY A 625 -3.25 -28.89 31.42
C GLY A 625 -1.85 -28.31 31.20
N GLN A 626 -1.69 -27.44 30.19
CA GLN A 626 -0.43 -26.74 29.89
C GLN A 626 0.76 -27.69 29.71
N PRO A 627 0.68 -28.63 28.74
CA PRO A 627 1.72 -29.63 28.55
C PRO A 627 3.07 -28.95 28.27
N GLU A 628 4.12 -29.43 28.91
CA GLU A 628 5.49 -28.90 28.83
C GLU A 628 6.00 -28.79 27.37
N TYR A 629 5.59 -29.74 26.53
CA TYR A 629 5.96 -29.81 25.11
C TYR A 629 4.95 -29.16 24.16
N GLY A 630 3.81 -28.69 24.67
CA GLY A 630 2.76 -28.06 23.86
C GLY A 630 3.12 -26.64 23.44
N ALA A 631 2.37 -26.11 22.48
CA ALA A 631 2.46 -24.70 22.10
C ALA A 631 1.31 -23.90 22.71
N ASN A 632 1.63 -22.76 23.31
CA ASN A 632 0.61 -21.82 23.75
C ASN A 632 0.00 -21.07 22.55
N GLY A 633 -1.10 -20.33 22.77
CA GLY A 633 -1.78 -19.59 21.70
C GLY A 633 -0.86 -18.61 20.97
N ALA A 634 0.05 -17.94 21.68
CA ALA A 634 0.98 -16.99 21.09
C ALA A 634 2.06 -17.66 20.21
N GLU A 635 2.56 -18.84 20.57
CA GLU A 635 3.49 -19.59 19.72
C GLU A 635 2.82 -20.04 18.42
N VAL A 636 1.58 -20.52 18.51
CA VAL A 636 0.78 -20.93 17.33
C VAL A 636 0.49 -19.74 16.43
N VAL A 637 0.11 -18.61 17.00
CA VAL A 637 -0.09 -17.35 16.26
C VAL A 637 1.22 -16.85 15.64
N GLY A 638 2.37 -17.06 16.29
CA GLY A 638 3.69 -16.77 15.71
C GLY A 638 3.95 -17.57 14.44
N GLY A 639 3.61 -18.87 14.43
CA GLY A 639 3.69 -19.71 13.23
C GLY A 639 2.72 -19.26 12.13
N PHE A 640 1.47 -18.96 12.50
CA PHE A 640 0.43 -18.44 11.61
C PHE A 640 0.87 -17.13 10.93
N LEU A 641 1.40 -16.19 11.72
CA LEU A 641 1.90 -14.90 11.27
C LEU A 641 3.05 -15.08 10.27
N MET A 642 4.08 -15.85 10.64
CA MET A 642 5.28 -16.02 9.80
C MET A 642 4.96 -16.67 8.45
N VAL A 643 4.26 -17.81 8.46
CA VAL A 643 3.98 -18.56 7.24
C VAL A 643 2.88 -17.89 6.41
N GLY A 644 1.87 -17.30 7.05
CA GLY A 644 0.88 -16.47 6.37
C GLY A 644 1.53 -15.27 5.67
N THR A 645 2.51 -14.64 6.31
CA THR A 645 3.28 -13.53 5.72
C THR A 645 4.08 -13.97 4.50
N ILE A 646 4.91 -15.01 4.63
CA ILE A 646 5.75 -15.51 3.51
C ILE A 646 4.86 -15.89 2.32
N THR A 647 3.76 -16.59 2.58
CA THR A 647 2.79 -16.98 1.54
C THR A 647 2.13 -15.75 0.90
N GLY A 648 1.76 -14.76 1.72
CA GLY A 648 1.14 -13.51 1.27
C GLY A 648 2.06 -12.68 0.39
N LEU A 649 3.34 -12.57 0.71
CA LEU A 649 4.33 -11.87 -0.10
C LEU A 649 4.52 -12.52 -1.48
N LEU A 650 4.69 -13.85 -1.50
CA LEU A 650 4.84 -14.60 -2.75
C LEU A 650 3.59 -14.48 -3.64
N MET A 651 2.41 -14.63 -3.04
CA MET A 651 1.14 -14.49 -3.77
C MET A 651 0.91 -13.06 -4.24
N ALA A 652 1.25 -12.04 -3.45
CA ALA A 652 1.14 -10.64 -3.86
C ALA A 652 2.05 -10.33 -5.06
N LEU A 653 3.32 -10.76 -5.03
CA LEU A 653 4.25 -10.60 -6.16
C LEU A 653 3.73 -11.29 -7.42
N PHE A 654 3.28 -12.55 -7.28
CA PHE A 654 2.71 -13.32 -8.37
C PHE A 654 1.53 -12.58 -9.03
N LEU A 655 0.52 -12.20 -8.24
CA LEU A 655 -0.70 -11.56 -8.75
C LEU A 655 -0.40 -10.18 -9.36
N ASN A 656 0.39 -9.35 -8.67
CA ASN A 656 0.70 -8.00 -9.12
C ASN A 656 1.46 -7.99 -10.45
N ASN A 657 2.53 -8.79 -10.54
CA ASN A 657 3.39 -8.80 -11.73
C ASN A 657 2.74 -9.53 -12.90
N SER A 658 1.98 -10.62 -12.64
CA SER A 658 1.25 -11.32 -13.71
C SER A 658 0.25 -10.38 -14.39
N GLY A 659 -0.57 -9.66 -13.60
CA GLY A 659 -1.52 -8.70 -14.15
C GLY A 659 -0.85 -7.52 -14.84
N GLY A 660 0.21 -6.94 -14.25
CA GLY A 660 0.96 -5.86 -14.89
C GLY A 660 1.63 -6.28 -16.21
N ALA A 661 2.11 -7.51 -16.30
CA ALA A 661 2.73 -8.05 -17.51
C ALA A 661 1.71 -8.33 -18.62
N TRP A 662 0.50 -8.81 -18.29
CA TRP A 662 -0.58 -8.96 -19.26
C TRP A 662 -1.04 -7.62 -19.84
N ASP A 663 -1.23 -6.62 -18.99
CA ASP A 663 -1.63 -5.27 -19.42
C ASP A 663 -0.63 -4.65 -20.38
N ASN A 664 0.66 -4.70 -20.01
CA ASN A 664 1.70 -4.13 -20.86
C ASN A 664 1.96 -4.97 -22.12
N ALA A 665 1.63 -6.27 -22.12
CA ALA A 665 1.62 -7.07 -23.35
C ALA A 665 0.50 -6.62 -24.29
N LYS A 666 -0.70 -6.33 -23.76
CA LYS A 666 -1.81 -5.72 -24.51
C LYS A 666 -1.37 -4.38 -25.09
N LYS A 667 -0.90 -3.44 -24.26
CA LYS A 667 -0.46 -2.10 -24.71
C LYS A 667 0.68 -2.19 -25.74
N TYR A 668 1.61 -3.15 -25.61
CA TYR A 668 2.65 -3.38 -26.63
C TYR A 668 2.06 -3.74 -28.00
N ILE A 669 1.08 -4.65 -28.06
CA ILE A 669 0.38 -4.99 -29.30
C ILE A 669 -0.33 -3.75 -29.87
N GLU A 670 -0.92 -2.91 -29.03
CA GLU A 670 -1.60 -1.69 -29.45
C GLU A 670 -0.68 -0.65 -30.14
N THR A 671 0.63 -0.72 -29.91
CA THR A 671 1.62 0.12 -30.63
C THR A 671 1.79 -0.27 -32.11
N GLY A 672 1.20 -1.39 -32.54
CA GLY A 672 1.29 -1.92 -33.90
C GLY A 672 2.03 -3.26 -34.00
N ALA A 673 2.61 -3.75 -32.90
CA ALA A 673 3.20 -5.08 -32.87
C ALA A 673 2.12 -6.16 -33.14
N TYR A 674 2.51 -7.24 -33.84
CA TYR A 674 1.64 -8.40 -34.13
C TYR A 674 0.26 -8.05 -34.72
N GLY A 675 0.18 -7.00 -35.55
CA GLY A 675 -1.04 -6.62 -36.26
C GLY A 675 -1.86 -5.51 -35.59
N GLY A 676 -1.44 -5.01 -34.41
CA GLY A 676 -2.05 -3.82 -33.82
C GLY A 676 -3.44 -4.05 -33.23
N LYS A 677 -4.13 -2.94 -32.92
CA LYS A 677 -5.50 -2.93 -32.38
C LYS A 677 -6.47 -3.72 -33.27
N LYS A 678 -7.41 -4.43 -32.65
CA LYS A 678 -8.47 -5.26 -33.27
C LYS A 678 -8.01 -6.57 -33.93
N SER A 679 -6.70 -6.83 -33.96
CA SER A 679 -6.16 -8.12 -34.43
C SER A 679 -6.53 -9.27 -33.49
N ASP A 680 -6.44 -10.52 -33.95
CA ASP A 680 -6.66 -11.68 -33.08
C ASP A 680 -5.66 -11.76 -31.92
N PRO A 681 -4.35 -11.46 -32.10
CA PRO A 681 -3.42 -11.30 -31.00
C PRO A 681 -3.83 -10.21 -30.00
N HIS A 682 -4.36 -9.08 -30.47
CA HIS A 682 -4.86 -8.02 -29.58
C HIS A 682 -6.02 -8.51 -28.72
N LYS A 683 -7.02 -9.16 -29.32
CA LYS A 683 -8.15 -9.75 -28.58
C LYS A 683 -7.67 -10.77 -27.54
N ALA A 684 -6.69 -11.61 -27.90
CA ALA A 684 -6.11 -12.57 -26.96
C ALA A 684 -5.41 -11.88 -25.78
N ALA A 685 -4.69 -10.79 -26.03
CA ALA A 685 -4.06 -10.01 -24.98
C ALA A 685 -5.07 -9.26 -24.09
N VAL A 686 -6.19 -8.77 -24.64
CA VAL A 686 -7.29 -8.20 -23.85
C VAL A 686 -7.88 -9.25 -22.89
N VAL A 687 -8.01 -10.51 -23.32
CA VAL A 687 -8.45 -11.59 -22.41
C VAL A 687 -7.44 -11.82 -21.28
N GLY A 688 -6.14 -11.82 -21.58
CA GLY A 688 -5.10 -11.93 -20.56
C GLY A 688 -5.13 -10.78 -19.54
N ASP A 689 -5.29 -9.56 -20.04
CA ASP A 689 -5.38 -8.36 -19.20
C ASP A 689 -6.60 -8.37 -18.28
N THR A 690 -7.78 -8.71 -18.81
CA THR A 690 -9.02 -8.82 -18.01
C THR A 690 -9.00 -9.96 -16.98
N VAL A 691 -8.17 -11.00 -17.18
CA VAL A 691 -7.83 -11.99 -16.14
C VAL A 691 -6.89 -11.38 -15.10
N GLY A 692 -5.93 -10.56 -15.54
CA GLY A 692 -4.94 -9.87 -14.72
C GLY A 692 -5.48 -8.71 -13.87
N ASP A 693 -6.58 -8.08 -14.26
CA ASP A 693 -7.20 -6.96 -13.54
C ASP A 693 -7.54 -7.25 -12.08
N PRO A 694 -8.34 -8.29 -11.75
CA PRO A 694 -8.58 -8.65 -10.36
C PRO A 694 -7.31 -9.06 -9.62
N PHE A 695 -6.26 -9.50 -10.33
CA PHE A 695 -4.99 -9.89 -9.73
C PHE A 695 -4.19 -8.65 -9.31
N LYS A 696 -3.97 -7.70 -10.23
CA LYS A 696 -3.07 -6.55 -10.03
C LYS A 696 -3.69 -5.38 -9.28
N ASP A 697 -5.02 -5.27 -9.21
CA ASP A 697 -5.69 -4.09 -8.64
C ASP A 697 -6.66 -4.41 -7.49
N THR A 698 -6.99 -5.68 -7.27
CA THR A 698 -7.83 -6.09 -6.13
C THR A 698 -7.10 -7.05 -5.19
N ALA A 699 -6.83 -8.28 -5.62
CA ALA A 699 -6.31 -9.33 -4.74
C ALA A 699 -4.85 -9.09 -4.35
N GLY A 700 -3.95 -8.93 -5.34
CA GLY A 700 -2.51 -8.76 -5.11
C GLY A 700 -2.18 -7.56 -4.20
N PRO A 701 -2.72 -6.36 -4.46
CA PRO A 701 -2.51 -5.22 -3.57
C PRO A 701 -3.15 -5.37 -2.19
N SER A 702 -4.28 -6.05 -2.09
CA SER A 702 -4.90 -6.26 -0.77
C SER A 702 -4.12 -7.28 0.07
N LEU A 703 -3.32 -8.15 -0.55
CA LEU A 703 -2.52 -9.14 0.16
C LEU A 703 -1.35 -8.53 0.92
N HIS A 704 -0.64 -7.54 0.39
CA HIS A 704 0.44 -6.93 1.17
C HIS A 704 -0.11 -6.10 2.34
N VAL A 705 -1.32 -5.51 2.19
CA VAL A 705 -2.05 -4.92 3.32
C VAL A 705 -2.45 -5.99 4.33
N LEU A 706 -2.96 -7.14 3.87
CA LEU A 706 -3.31 -8.29 4.73
C LEU A 706 -2.10 -8.74 5.55
N VAL A 707 -0.93 -8.89 4.94
CA VAL A 707 0.30 -9.33 5.63
C VAL A 707 0.68 -8.38 6.77
N LYS A 708 0.59 -7.07 6.52
CA LYS A 708 0.86 -6.06 7.55
C LYS A 708 -0.23 -6.02 8.62
N LEU A 709 -1.50 -6.15 8.22
CA LEU A 709 -2.63 -6.25 9.13
C LEU A 709 -2.53 -7.48 10.05
N LEU A 710 -2.08 -8.63 9.54
CA LEU A 710 -1.81 -9.80 10.39
C LEU A 710 -0.84 -9.43 11.49
N SER A 711 0.26 -8.79 11.13
CA SER A 711 1.31 -8.38 12.06
C SER A 711 0.82 -7.36 13.10
N THR A 712 0.00 -6.37 12.70
CA THR A 712 -0.53 -5.37 13.64
C THR A 712 -1.62 -5.94 14.53
N ILE A 713 -2.46 -6.84 14.03
CA ILE A 713 -3.45 -7.57 14.85
C ILE A 713 -2.74 -8.43 15.87
N THR A 714 -1.76 -9.26 15.47
CA THR A 714 -1.09 -10.16 16.39
C THR A 714 -0.30 -9.40 17.43
N LEU A 715 0.30 -8.26 17.08
CA LEU A 715 0.99 -7.40 18.04
C LEU A 715 0.02 -6.76 19.03
N VAL A 716 -1.10 -6.20 18.56
CA VAL A 716 -2.15 -5.63 19.42
C VAL A 716 -2.84 -6.71 20.26
N MET A 717 -2.94 -7.96 19.79
CA MET A 717 -3.69 -9.01 20.48
C MET A 717 -2.78 -10.02 21.18
N ALA A 718 -1.44 -9.88 21.08
CA ALA A 718 -0.48 -10.78 21.72
C ALA A 718 -0.82 -11.03 23.20
N PRO A 719 -1.13 -10.01 24.02
CA PRO A 719 -1.41 -10.22 25.44
C PRO A 719 -2.70 -11.00 25.72
N LEU A 720 -3.58 -11.14 24.72
CA LEU A 720 -4.83 -11.88 24.82
C LEU A 720 -4.63 -13.39 24.54
N PHE A 721 -3.62 -13.75 23.75
CA PHE A 721 -3.31 -15.13 23.36
C PHE A 721 -2.50 -15.90 24.39
N LEU A 722 -2.02 -15.20 25.41
CA LEU A 722 -1.23 -15.74 26.53
C LEU A 722 -2.12 -16.28 27.64
#